data_AF-A0A0B9AEW7-F1
#
_entry.id   AF-A0A0B9AEW7-F1
#
_cell.length_a   1.000
_cell.length_b   1.000
_cell.length_c   1.000
_cell.angle_alpha   90.00
_cell.angle_beta   90.00
_cell.angle_gamma   90.00
#
_symmetry.space_group_name_H-M   'P 1'
#
loop_
_entity.id
_entity.type
_entity.pdbx_description
1 polymer ?
#
loop_
_entity_poly.entity_id
_entity_poly.type
_entity_poly.pdbx_seq_one_letter_code
_entity_poly.pdbx_strand_id
1 'polypeptide(L)'
;MNTHRLKRPLSALSAATLLAALVAAPVPVRAEPSLGSGGPGSTASQSPSQDPSQSPSQDPGQNRAESPAEADAGSEAITDAVLQVGADPTARNLSWMSESSGGGEVRWAPVSELEDGKLPADAATAETTDSGLATDLKRHFNHANMTDLEPDTEYAYQVGSDEDGFTEVQKFSTGGVGGDDEFLLFGDPQVGAGGGEPNDAAGWDRTLSSAVATADDPSFFYSLGDQVNSAGNQEQYAQYLAPEATRTIPQATTIGNHDVSSKAFEQHFNRPNVSQDHGGGGVITSGGDYWFIEDGVLFLNINSNSSDMDAHAEFIDEVVAEHGDQARWTVLGFHHSIYSTATHWNDLDVKRLRKAIPPVAARNDIDLVVSGHDHIYNRTFLMDGEGKPVEGSEAGAEEEKEGGQTLYLTLTSSSGSKFYDYVPGLDWEGKSVHNDVPAFTRVQVSDEALRATTYEVPVGSVPAEGERAGAQVAAEQIDDVELRRAEAEEPDPGDDAGADADAEGGAEGEDAGADGADAEAGAGADAAAAEDGAETADSDGGTGATGSDADADAAGADVGQDADGTGDDADAGTAGAEADSAESGTETADSEGGAGSTGSESDSGTEANAAGTADDSDSSGTASAGGDGDLPRTGGGLALPLAAGAGALALGAALLIASRRRRGAGLS
;
A
#
# COMPACT_ATOMS: atom_id res chain seq x y z
N MET A 1 21.17 17.33 43.90
CA MET A 1 20.36 18.17 44.82
C MET A 1 19.23 18.80 44.03
N ASN A 2 18.01 18.77 44.53
CA ASN A 2 16.85 19.46 43.93
C ASN A 2 16.97 20.99 44.05
N THR A 3 16.42 21.71 43.08
CA THR A 3 15.86 23.05 43.30
C THR A 3 14.41 23.09 42.82
N HIS A 4 13.53 23.66 43.65
CA HIS A 4 12.10 23.77 43.37
C HIS A 4 11.79 24.58 42.10
N ARG A 5 10.71 24.18 41.39
CA ARG A 5 9.73 25.13 40.86
C ARG A 5 8.31 24.74 41.24
N LEU A 6 7.48 25.76 41.49
CA LEU A 6 6.10 25.60 41.94
C LEU A 6 5.20 25.14 40.78
N LYS A 7 4.32 24.18 41.07
CA LYS A 7 3.19 23.84 40.18
C LYS A 7 2.13 24.96 40.20
N ARG A 8 1.60 25.32 39.03
CA ARG A 8 0.26 25.89 38.85
C ARG A 8 -0.57 24.89 38.04
N PRO A 9 -1.87 24.71 38.31
CA PRO A 9 -2.69 23.76 37.58
C PRO A 9 -3.07 24.30 36.20
N LEU A 10 -2.94 23.47 35.18
CA LEU A 10 -3.63 23.64 33.90
C LEU A 10 -4.97 22.93 33.98
N SER A 11 -6.06 23.70 33.87
CA SER A 11 -7.40 23.15 33.70
C SER A 11 -7.59 22.74 32.23
N ALA A 12 -7.75 21.43 32.00
CA ALA A 12 -8.25 20.96 30.71
C ALA A 12 -9.70 21.43 30.53
N LEU A 13 -9.99 22.02 29.36
CA LEU A 13 -11.35 22.25 28.89
C LEU A 13 -11.39 21.81 27.42
N SER A 14 -12.07 20.70 27.15
CA SER A 14 -12.23 20.17 25.79
C SER A 14 -12.98 21.16 24.90
N ALA A 15 -12.44 21.46 23.73
CA ALA A 15 -13.12 22.26 22.70
C ALA A 15 -14.02 21.38 21.82
N ALA A 16 -14.96 20.66 22.45
CA ALA A 16 -15.87 19.73 21.78
C ALA A 16 -17.33 20.00 22.19
N THR A 17 -17.87 21.17 21.81
CA THR A 17 -19.32 21.45 21.72
C THR A 17 -19.58 22.88 21.23
N LEU A 18 -19.86 23.10 19.94
CA LEU A 18 -20.73 24.20 19.50
C LEU A 18 -21.21 24.11 18.03
N LEU A 19 -22.17 23.22 17.69
CA LEU A 19 -23.27 23.56 16.76
C LEU A 19 -24.40 22.51 16.74
N ALA A 20 -25.27 22.51 17.76
CA ALA A 20 -26.52 21.73 17.72
C ALA A 20 -27.64 22.45 18.49
N ALA A 21 -28.43 23.29 17.79
CA ALA A 21 -29.73 23.79 18.27
C ALA A 21 -30.51 24.58 17.20
N LEU A 22 -31.34 23.91 16.40
CA LEU A 22 -32.54 24.55 15.81
C LEU A 22 -33.60 23.49 15.44
N VAL A 23 -34.50 23.23 16.38
CA VAL A 23 -35.56 22.22 16.26
C VAL A 23 -36.80 22.79 15.55
N ALA A 24 -37.19 22.08 14.49
CA ALA A 24 -38.51 21.87 13.89
C ALA A 24 -39.67 22.88 14.11
N ALA A 25 -40.34 23.21 12.99
CA ALA A 25 -41.78 23.44 12.94
C ALA A 25 -42.35 22.86 11.61
N PRO A 26 -43.38 21.98 11.64
CA PRO A 26 -43.92 21.35 10.44
C PRO A 26 -44.95 22.24 9.72
N VAL A 27 -44.98 22.17 8.38
CA VAL A 27 -46.01 22.80 7.54
C VAL A 27 -46.86 21.70 6.88
N PRO A 28 -48.20 21.74 6.97
CA PRO A 28 -49.06 20.60 6.61
C PRO A 28 -49.35 20.48 5.10
N VAL A 29 -49.44 19.23 4.64
CA VAL A 29 -49.96 18.85 3.31
C VAL A 29 -51.41 19.31 3.14
N ARG A 30 -51.77 19.79 1.95
CA ARG A 30 -53.17 20.05 1.56
C ARG A 30 -53.46 19.53 0.15
N ALA A 31 -54.61 18.88 0.03
CA ALA A 31 -55.07 18.14 -1.15
C ALA A 31 -55.35 19.00 -2.40
N GLU A 32 -55.40 18.31 -3.54
CA GLU A 32 -55.76 18.82 -4.87
C GLU A 32 -57.17 19.43 -4.97
N PRO A 33 -57.45 20.09 -6.11
CA PRO A 33 -58.64 19.71 -6.85
C PRO A 33 -58.42 19.49 -8.37
N SER A 34 -59.00 18.39 -8.85
CA SER A 34 -59.24 18.07 -10.27
C SER A 34 -60.03 19.16 -11.01
N LEU A 35 -59.59 19.48 -12.24
CA LEU A 35 -60.44 19.82 -13.40
C LEU A 35 -59.71 19.42 -14.68
N GLY A 36 -60.36 18.64 -15.56
CA GLY A 36 -59.78 18.22 -16.85
C GLY A 36 -60.62 18.65 -18.05
N SER A 37 -60.08 18.48 -19.27
CA SER A 37 -60.87 18.24 -20.50
C SER A 37 -59.98 18.06 -21.73
N GLY A 38 -60.35 17.15 -22.65
CA GLY A 38 -60.05 17.27 -24.08
C GLY A 38 -58.96 16.36 -24.68
N GLY A 39 -59.36 15.19 -25.20
CA GLY A 39 -58.73 14.62 -26.41
C GLY A 39 -59.25 15.30 -27.70
N PRO A 40 -59.10 14.73 -28.92
CA PRO A 40 -58.81 13.31 -29.23
C PRO A 40 -57.84 13.03 -30.43
N GLY A 41 -57.58 11.74 -30.71
CA GLY A 41 -57.13 11.22 -32.02
C GLY A 41 -55.97 10.21 -31.95
N SER A 42 -56.21 8.89 -32.03
CA SER A 42 -56.11 8.03 -33.24
C SER A 42 -54.66 7.71 -33.67
N THR A 43 -54.20 6.48 -33.97
CA THR A 43 -54.76 5.11 -34.14
C THR A 43 -53.66 4.08 -33.82
N ALA A 44 -53.84 3.05 -33.00
CA ALA A 44 -54.45 1.73 -33.27
C ALA A 44 -53.73 0.80 -34.29
N SER A 45 -53.16 -0.32 -33.79
CA SER A 45 -53.02 -1.66 -34.42
C SER A 45 -52.43 -2.64 -33.37
N GLN A 46 -53.25 -3.39 -32.62
CA GLN A 46 -53.78 -4.74 -32.95
C GLN A 46 -52.78 -5.91 -32.76
N SER A 47 -52.91 -6.60 -31.62
CA SER A 47 -52.54 -8.02 -31.43
C SER A 47 -53.66 -8.94 -31.95
N PRO A 48 -53.38 -10.23 -32.18
CA PRO A 48 -54.41 -11.28 -32.15
C PRO A 48 -54.22 -12.22 -30.95
N SER A 49 -55.28 -12.34 -30.15
CA SER A 49 -55.45 -13.29 -29.04
C SER A 49 -55.88 -14.68 -29.53
N GLN A 50 -55.53 -15.75 -28.79
CA GLN A 50 -56.34 -16.97 -28.71
C GLN A 50 -56.40 -17.50 -27.27
N ASP A 51 -57.50 -18.20 -26.97
CA ASP A 51 -58.01 -18.65 -25.66
C ASP A 51 -58.79 -19.97 -25.92
N PRO A 52 -59.28 -20.71 -24.91
CA PRO A 52 -58.58 -21.66 -24.04
C PRO A 52 -58.94 -23.14 -24.38
N SER A 53 -58.39 -24.12 -23.63
CA SER A 53 -59.19 -25.01 -22.75
C SER A 53 -58.55 -26.37 -22.35
N GLN A 54 -58.99 -26.85 -21.19
CA GLN A 54 -59.01 -28.24 -20.66
C GLN A 54 -57.75 -28.85 -20.00
N SER A 55 -57.81 -28.95 -18.66
CA SER A 55 -57.34 -30.11 -17.88
C SER A 55 -58.35 -31.27 -18.03
N PRO A 56 -57.96 -32.55 -17.87
CA PRO A 56 -57.58 -33.14 -16.56
C PRO A 56 -56.22 -33.91 -16.66
N SER A 57 -55.65 -34.60 -15.67
CA SER A 57 -56.17 -35.24 -14.44
C SER A 57 -55.07 -35.39 -13.37
N GLN A 58 -55.47 -35.69 -12.13
CA GLN A 58 -54.59 -35.84 -10.96
C GLN A 58 -53.76 -37.14 -10.97
N ASP A 59 -52.53 -37.08 -10.43
CA ASP A 59 -51.79 -38.23 -9.88
C ASP A 59 -51.25 -37.82 -8.48
N PRO A 60 -51.54 -38.53 -7.38
CA PRO A 60 -51.21 -38.08 -6.03
C PRO A 60 -49.94 -38.75 -5.50
N GLY A 61 -48.80 -38.07 -5.57
CA GLY A 61 -47.61 -38.51 -4.85
C GLY A 61 -46.30 -37.87 -5.24
N GLN A 62 -45.98 -36.71 -4.65
CA GLN A 62 -44.62 -36.39 -4.24
C GLN A 62 -44.63 -35.30 -3.17
N ASN A 63 -43.61 -35.33 -2.31
CA ASN A 63 -43.52 -34.48 -1.14
C ASN A 63 -43.53 -33.01 -1.54
N ARG A 64 -44.29 -32.20 -0.80
CA ARG A 64 -44.08 -30.75 -0.76
C ARG A 64 -42.74 -30.51 -0.07
N ALA A 65 -41.67 -30.47 -0.85
CA ALA A 65 -40.46 -29.81 -0.43
C ALA A 65 -40.84 -28.37 -0.05
N GLU A 66 -40.41 -27.94 1.12
CA GLU A 66 -40.52 -26.54 1.50
C GLU A 66 -39.64 -25.74 0.54
N SER A 67 -40.09 -24.54 0.15
CA SER A 67 -39.21 -23.63 -0.58
C SER A 67 -37.96 -23.40 0.28
N PRO A 68 -36.77 -23.25 -0.32
CA PRO A 68 -35.63 -22.70 0.42
C PRO A 68 -36.08 -21.40 1.08
N ALA A 69 -35.62 -21.17 2.32
CA ALA A 69 -35.79 -19.86 2.93
C ALA A 69 -35.21 -18.81 1.98
N GLU A 70 -35.92 -17.69 1.81
CA GLU A 70 -35.30 -16.52 1.19
C GLU A 70 -34.15 -16.13 2.12
N ALA A 71 -32.91 -16.18 1.61
CA ALA A 71 -31.79 -15.58 2.30
C ALA A 71 -32.11 -14.09 2.51
N ASP A 72 -31.80 -13.57 3.69
CA ASP A 72 -31.96 -12.13 3.95
C ASP A 72 -30.99 -11.41 3.02
N ALA A 73 -31.53 -10.75 1.99
CA ALA A 73 -30.74 -9.90 1.13
C ALA A 73 -30.26 -8.70 1.96
N GLY A 74 -28.95 -8.49 1.98
CA GLY A 74 -28.33 -7.41 2.74
C GLY A 74 -28.78 -6.04 2.26
N SER A 75 -28.54 -5.01 3.08
CA SER A 75 -28.95 -3.65 2.72
C SER A 75 -28.18 -3.10 1.52
N GLU A 76 -28.91 -2.67 0.50
CA GLU A 76 -28.37 -1.91 -0.66
C GLU A 76 -27.86 -0.51 -0.26
N ALA A 77 -28.19 -0.01 0.94
CA ALA A 77 -27.70 1.28 1.45
C ALA A 77 -26.26 1.22 1.96
N ILE A 78 -25.74 0.02 2.26
CA ILE A 78 -24.35 -0.20 2.64
C ILE A 78 -23.57 -0.65 1.40
N THR A 79 -22.50 0.07 1.09
CA THR A 79 -21.66 -0.13 -0.11
C THR A 79 -20.18 -0.10 0.25
N ASP A 80 -19.32 -0.59 -0.64
CA ASP A 80 -17.86 -0.52 -0.51
C ASP A 80 -17.34 -1.01 0.86
N ALA A 81 -17.91 -2.10 1.38
CA ALA A 81 -17.48 -2.72 2.63
C ALA A 81 -16.16 -3.48 2.42
N VAL A 82 -15.18 -3.27 3.30
CA VAL A 82 -13.81 -3.79 3.15
C VAL A 82 -13.32 -4.40 4.46
N LEU A 83 -12.76 -5.62 4.40
CA LEU A 83 -12.04 -6.25 5.51
C LEU A 83 -10.54 -5.96 5.39
N GLN A 84 -9.92 -5.51 6.48
CA GLN A 84 -8.52 -5.07 6.52
C GLN A 84 -7.77 -5.68 7.70
N VAL A 85 -6.44 -5.72 7.58
CA VAL A 85 -5.53 -6.12 8.67
C VAL A 85 -5.73 -5.23 9.90
N GLY A 86 -5.64 -5.83 11.09
CA GLY A 86 -5.59 -5.12 12.36
C GLY A 86 -4.18 -4.63 12.69
N ALA A 87 -3.98 -4.14 13.91
CA ALA A 87 -2.63 -3.85 14.42
C ALA A 87 -1.81 -5.14 14.65
N ASP A 88 -2.51 -6.22 15.00
CA ASP A 88 -2.02 -7.57 15.26
C ASP A 88 -3.10 -8.61 14.87
N PRO A 89 -2.80 -9.93 14.87
CA PRO A 89 -3.76 -10.98 14.45
C PRO A 89 -5.06 -11.07 15.27
N THR A 90 -5.10 -10.47 16.48
CA THR A 90 -6.30 -10.46 17.34
C THR A 90 -7.29 -9.36 16.97
N ALA A 91 -6.98 -8.57 15.95
CA ALA A 91 -7.83 -7.49 15.44
C ALA A 91 -7.99 -7.54 13.92
N ARG A 92 -9.12 -7.00 13.45
CA ARG A 92 -9.37 -6.71 12.03
C ARG A 92 -10.07 -5.37 11.89
N ASN A 93 -9.63 -4.57 10.95
CA ASN A 93 -10.21 -3.26 10.67
C ASN A 93 -11.26 -3.38 9.57
N LEU A 94 -12.30 -2.56 9.64
CA LEU A 94 -13.33 -2.45 8.62
C LEU A 94 -13.54 -1.01 8.20
N SER A 95 -13.93 -0.86 6.94
CA SER A 95 -14.46 0.38 6.37
C SER A 95 -15.69 0.06 5.52
N TRP A 96 -16.64 1.00 5.44
CA TRP A 96 -17.78 0.92 4.52
C TRP A 96 -18.38 2.30 4.24
N MET A 97 -19.16 2.39 3.18
CA MET A 97 -19.97 3.54 2.80
C MET A 97 -21.45 3.31 3.14
N SER A 98 -22.14 4.34 3.63
CA SER A 98 -23.55 4.32 4.01
C SER A 98 -24.33 5.50 3.41
N GLU A 99 -25.65 5.44 3.35
CA GLU A 99 -26.47 6.58 2.91
C GLU A 99 -26.62 7.60 4.05
N SER A 100 -26.90 7.14 5.25
CA SER A 100 -27.15 7.95 6.44
C SER A 100 -25.89 8.21 7.26
N SER A 101 -25.92 9.24 8.11
CA SER A 101 -24.77 9.69 8.89
C SER A 101 -24.80 9.17 10.34
N GLY A 102 -23.80 8.36 10.72
CA GLY A 102 -23.57 7.91 12.09
C GLY A 102 -24.47 6.75 12.53
N GLY A 103 -24.22 6.24 13.75
CA GLY A 103 -24.86 5.02 14.26
C GLY A 103 -24.41 3.75 13.53
N GLY A 104 -23.27 3.81 12.85
CA GLY A 104 -22.64 2.66 12.22
C GLY A 104 -21.97 1.77 13.26
N GLU A 105 -22.09 0.46 13.08
CA GLU A 105 -21.39 -0.55 13.89
C GLU A 105 -20.97 -1.75 13.04
N VAL A 106 -19.97 -2.48 13.52
CA VAL A 106 -19.70 -3.88 13.12
C VAL A 106 -20.23 -4.81 14.22
N ARG A 107 -20.81 -5.94 13.80
CA ARG A 107 -21.20 -7.04 14.69
C ARG A 107 -20.51 -8.34 14.25
N TRP A 108 -19.97 -9.12 15.17
CA TRP A 108 -19.27 -10.37 14.87
C TRP A 108 -19.45 -11.46 15.92
N ALA A 109 -19.33 -12.72 15.50
CA ALA A 109 -19.29 -13.90 16.37
C ALA A 109 -18.55 -15.05 15.65
N PRO A 110 -17.99 -16.04 16.38
CA PRO A 110 -17.49 -17.26 15.76
C PRO A 110 -18.59 -17.95 14.93
N VAL A 111 -18.23 -18.55 13.79
CA VAL A 111 -19.20 -19.24 12.91
C VAL A 111 -19.91 -20.40 13.62
N SER A 112 -19.26 -20.99 14.63
CA SER A 112 -19.83 -22.02 15.50
C SER A 112 -21.03 -21.56 16.34
N GLU A 113 -21.25 -20.25 16.47
CA GLU A 113 -22.35 -19.63 17.24
C GLU A 113 -23.51 -19.15 16.36
N LEU A 114 -23.45 -19.29 15.02
CA LEU A 114 -24.51 -18.85 14.13
C LEU A 114 -25.79 -19.70 14.27
N GLU A 115 -26.93 -19.03 14.42
CA GLU A 115 -28.26 -19.64 14.41
C GLU A 115 -28.95 -19.41 13.05
N ASP A 116 -29.28 -20.49 12.33
CA ASP A 116 -29.88 -20.44 10.97
C ASP A 116 -29.13 -19.53 9.97
N GLY A 117 -27.80 -19.41 10.13
CA GLY A 117 -26.93 -18.58 9.29
C GLY A 117 -26.90 -17.09 9.67
N LYS A 118 -27.43 -16.72 10.85
CA LYS A 118 -27.46 -15.35 11.38
C LYS A 118 -26.64 -15.24 12.65
N LEU A 119 -26.11 -14.03 12.89
CA LEU A 119 -25.40 -13.71 14.13
C LEU A 119 -26.33 -13.85 15.34
N PRO A 120 -25.82 -14.35 16.49
CA PRO A 120 -26.60 -14.44 17.72
C PRO A 120 -26.95 -13.05 18.27
N ALA A 121 -27.97 -12.98 19.12
CA ALA A 121 -28.48 -11.71 19.67
C ALA A 121 -27.52 -11.02 20.66
N ASP A 122 -26.52 -11.76 21.15
CA ASP A 122 -25.43 -11.35 22.03
C ASP A 122 -24.04 -11.42 21.36
N ALA A 123 -24.01 -11.40 20.02
CA ALA A 123 -22.78 -11.20 19.24
C ALA A 123 -22.00 -9.96 19.71
N ALA A 124 -20.67 -10.01 19.56
CA ALA A 124 -19.81 -8.88 19.86
C ALA A 124 -20.10 -7.71 18.91
N THR A 125 -20.00 -6.47 19.40
CA THR A 125 -20.29 -5.26 18.63
C THR A 125 -19.29 -4.15 18.91
N ALA A 126 -19.03 -3.32 17.90
CA ALA A 126 -18.21 -2.12 18.01
C ALA A 126 -18.79 -1.00 17.12
N GLU A 127 -19.05 0.15 17.74
CA GLU A 127 -19.45 1.39 17.07
C GLU A 127 -18.31 1.93 16.18
N THR A 128 -18.64 2.75 15.19
CA THR A 128 -17.63 3.43 14.37
C THR A 128 -16.69 4.32 15.17
N THR A 129 -15.39 4.16 14.92
CA THR A 129 -14.30 4.96 15.52
C THR A 129 -14.02 6.25 14.74
N ASP A 130 -14.21 6.22 13.42
CA ASP A 130 -14.29 7.41 12.56
C ASP A 130 -15.46 7.31 11.58
N SER A 131 -16.07 8.44 11.24
CA SER A 131 -17.12 8.54 10.22
C SER A 131 -17.35 9.97 9.77
N GLY A 132 -17.81 10.14 8.53
CA GLY A 132 -18.10 11.47 7.99
C GLY A 132 -18.60 11.45 6.56
N LEU A 133 -18.88 12.64 6.01
CA LEU A 133 -19.31 12.77 4.62
C LEU A 133 -18.18 12.34 3.67
N ALA A 134 -18.48 11.40 2.77
CA ALA A 134 -17.55 10.93 1.77
C ALA A 134 -17.21 12.04 0.74
N THR A 135 -16.08 11.88 0.06
CA THR A 135 -15.58 12.81 -0.97
C THR A 135 -16.53 12.98 -2.17
N ASP A 136 -17.48 12.06 -2.37
CA ASP A 136 -18.55 12.19 -3.39
C ASP A 136 -19.71 13.13 -3.00
N LEU A 137 -19.74 13.59 -1.74
CA LEU A 137 -20.78 14.43 -1.15
C LEU A 137 -22.19 13.82 -1.17
N LYS A 138 -22.30 12.49 -1.23
CA LYS A 138 -23.55 11.72 -1.25
C LYS A 138 -23.63 10.69 -0.12
N ARG A 139 -22.54 9.96 0.10
CA ARG A 139 -22.44 8.85 1.06
C ARG A 139 -21.70 9.30 2.31
N HIS A 140 -21.74 8.49 3.36
CA HIS A 140 -20.94 8.66 4.55
C HIS A 140 -19.97 7.48 4.68
N PHE A 141 -18.70 7.75 4.91
CA PHE A 141 -17.71 6.71 5.23
C PHE A 141 -17.80 6.38 6.73
N ASN A 142 -17.48 5.14 7.06
CA ASN A 142 -17.52 4.59 8.41
C ASN A 142 -16.33 3.66 8.60
N HIS A 143 -15.62 3.78 9.72
CA HIS A 143 -14.53 2.89 10.13
C HIS A 143 -14.85 2.28 11.49
N ALA A 144 -14.69 0.97 11.63
CA ALA A 144 -14.81 0.26 12.91
C ALA A 144 -13.82 -0.90 12.96
N ASN A 145 -13.51 -1.40 14.16
CA ASN A 145 -12.52 -2.45 14.36
C ASN A 145 -13.14 -3.60 15.16
N MET A 146 -12.91 -4.83 14.74
CA MET A 146 -13.15 -6.04 15.54
C MET A 146 -11.89 -6.29 16.38
N THR A 147 -12.07 -6.61 17.65
CA THR A 147 -10.98 -6.88 18.61
C THR A 147 -11.24 -8.18 19.36
N ASP A 148 -10.25 -8.62 20.14
CA ASP A 148 -10.34 -9.81 20.99
C ASP A 148 -10.68 -11.07 20.18
N LEU A 149 -10.21 -11.12 18.93
CA LEU A 149 -10.37 -12.26 18.04
C LEU A 149 -9.45 -13.40 18.49
N GLU A 150 -10.02 -14.59 18.64
CA GLU A 150 -9.27 -15.81 18.90
C GLU A 150 -8.60 -16.29 17.59
N PRO A 151 -7.37 -16.80 17.63
CA PRO A 151 -6.74 -17.43 16.47
C PRO A 151 -7.42 -18.78 16.12
N ASP A 152 -7.08 -19.33 14.96
CA ASP A 152 -7.60 -20.60 14.41
C ASP A 152 -9.14 -20.65 14.42
N THR A 153 -9.77 -19.51 14.13
CA THR A 153 -11.23 -19.32 14.28
C THR A 153 -11.84 -18.70 13.03
N GLU A 154 -12.84 -19.38 12.45
CA GLU A 154 -13.71 -18.81 11.42
C GLU A 154 -14.72 -17.88 12.10
N TYR A 155 -14.68 -16.59 11.78
CA TYR A 155 -15.61 -15.57 12.27
C TYR A 155 -16.62 -15.18 11.19
N ALA A 156 -17.83 -14.85 11.64
CA ALA A 156 -18.86 -14.22 10.84
C ALA A 156 -19.05 -12.77 11.29
N TYR A 157 -19.29 -11.86 10.34
CA TYR A 157 -19.53 -10.45 10.65
C TYR A 157 -20.55 -9.79 9.72
N GLN A 158 -21.09 -8.66 10.14
CA GLN A 158 -21.85 -7.74 9.30
C GLN A 158 -21.56 -6.28 9.72
N VAL A 159 -21.69 -5.34 8.79
CA VAL A 159 -21.58 -3.89 9.06
C VAL A 159 -22.86 -3.16 8.67
N GLY A 160 -23.16 -2.04 9.32
CA GLY A 160 -24.36 -1.27 9.03
C GLY A 160 -24.86 -0.43 10.20
N SER A 161 -26.15 -0.09 10.19
CA SER A 161 -26.81 0.66 11.27
C SER A 161 -28.29 0.28 11.41
N ASP A 162 -28.94 0.70 12.49
CA ASP A 162 -30.40 0.57 12.64
C ASP A 162 -31.21 1.42 11.62
N GLU A 163 -30.61 2.44 11.01
CA GLU A 163 -31.26 3.32 10.01
C GLU A 163 -31.10 2.79 8.58
N ASP A 164 -29.88 2.44 8.18
CA ASP A 164 -29.58 1.93 6.83
C ASP A 164 -29.70 0.42 6.72
N GLY A 165 -29.82 -0.31 7.83
CA GLY A 165 -29.74 -1.78 7.87
C GLY A 165 -28.30 -2.30 7.83
N PHE A 166 -28.16 -3.62 7.74
CA PHE A 166 -26.89 -4.33 7.76
C PHE A 166 -26.60 -5.05 6.44
N THR A 167 -25.33 -5.30 6.14
CA THR A 167 -24.89 -6.16 5.04
C THR A 167 -25.37 -7.61 5.24
N GLU A 168 -25.25 -8.42 4.19
CA GLU A 168 -25.24 -9.88 4.35
C GLU A 168 -24.09 -10.30 5.27
N VAL A 169 -24.27 -11.40 6.01
CA VAL A 169 -23.23 -11.97 6.87
C VAL A 169 -22.06 -12.43 6.02
N GLN A 170 -20.93 -11.76 6.18
CA GLN A 170 -19.63 -12.13 5.60
C GLN A 170 -18.88 -13.04 6.57
N LYS A 171 -17.79 -13.64 6.10
CA LYS A 171 -16.94 -14.53 6.90
C LYS A 171 -15.46 -14.36 6.58
N PHE A 172 -14.61 -14.62 7.57
CA PHE A 172 -13.15 -14.65 7.43
C PHE A 172 -12.53 -15.60 8.48
N SER A 173 -11.27 -15.97 8.28
CA SER A 173 -10.47 -16.77 9.22
C SER A 173 -9.39 -15.90 9.90
N THR A 174 -9.03 -16.22 11.15
CA THR A 174 -7.99 -15.50 11.92
C THR A 174 -6.58 -16.10 11.80
N GLY A 175 -6.38 -17.14 10.98
CA GLY A 175 -5.08 -17.80 10.82
C GLY A 175 -4.61 -18.57 12.06
N GLY A 176 -3.55 -19.37 11.94
CA GLY A 176 -2.91 -20.00 13.09
C GLY A 176 -2.10 -19.01 13.93
N VAL A 177 -1.61 -19.42 15.10
CA VAL A 177 -0.49 -18.71 15.76
C VAL A 177 0.76 -19.58 15.64
N GLY A 178 1.61 -19.21 14.69
CA GLY A 178 2.88 -19.87 14.43
C GLY A 178 2.73 -21.12 13.56
N GLY A 179 3.37 -21.08 12.40
CA GLY A 179 3.41 -22.17 11.43
C GLY A 179 4.15 -21.74 10.17
N ASP A 180 3.90 -22.46 9.08
CA ASP A 180 4.16 -21.95 7.74
C ASP A 180 2.94 -21.11 7.34
N ASP A 181 3.03 -19.79 7.53
CA ASP A 181 1.97 -18.83 7.24
C ASP A 181 2.16 -18.22 5.84
N GLU A 182 1.13 -17.61 5.24
CA GLU A 182 1.31 -16.96 3.93
C GLU A 182 0.38 -15.78 3.62
N PHE A 183 0.91 -14.86 2.81
CA PHE A 183 0.20 -13.69 2.32
C PHE A 183 0.44 -13.47 0.82
N LEU A 184 -0.43 -12.68 0.21
CA LEU A 184 -0.38 -12.35 -1.22
C LEU A 184 0.06 -10.89 -1.44
N LEU A 185 0.90 -10.65 -2.44
CA LEU A 185 1.34 -9.32 -2.87
C LEU A 185 0.86 -9.01 -4.28
N PHE A 186 0.39 -7.78 -4.49
CA PHE A 186 -0.13 -7.28 -5.76
C PHE A 186 0.44 -5.89 -6.08
N GLY A 187 0.92 -5.69 -7.30
CA GLY A 187 1.34 -4.39 -7.83
C GLY A 187 0.23 -3.77 -8.68
N ASP A 188 0.05 -2.44 -8.57
CA ASP A 188 -0.69 -1.60 -9.51
C ASP A 188 -1.96 -2.22 -10.17
N PRO A 189 -3.01 -2.57 -9.39
CA PRO A 189 -4.31 -2.93 -9.94
C PRO A 189 -4.92 -1.81 -10.80
N GLN A 190 -4.63 -0.56 -10.43
CA GLN A 190 -4.87 0.71 -11.10
C GLN A 190 -6.18 0.77 -11.91
N VAL A 191 -7.29 0.45 -11.24
CA VAL A 191 -8.58 0.26 -11.89
C VAL A 191 -9.02 1.55 -12.59
N GLY A 192 -9.30 1.44 -13.88
CA GLY A 192 -9.67 2.52 -14.78
C GLY A 192 -8.50 3.24 -15.47
N ALA A 193 -7.34 2.61 -15.58
CA ALA A 193 -6.21 3.04 -16.42
C ALA A 193 -6.27 2.43 -17.83
N GLY A 194 -6.78 1.20 -17.97
CA GLY A 194 -6.94 0.52 -19.24
C GLY A 194 -8.03 1.14 -20.11
N GLY A 195 -7.78 1.15 -21.42
CA GLY A 195 -8.66 1.78 -22.42
C GLY A 195 -9.77 0.89 -22.99
N GLY A 196 -9.84 -0.40 -22.64
CA GLY A 196 -10.79 -1.36 -23.20
C GLY A 196 -10.42 -2.82 -22.97
N GLU A 197 -11.34 -3.72 -23.36
CA GLU A 197 -11.42 -5.13 -22.94
C GLU A 197 -10.12 -5.98 -23.04
N PRO A 198 -9.78 -6.79 -22.01
CA PRO A 198 -10.52 -6.96 -20.74
C PRO A 198 -10.48 -5.68 -19.90
N ASN A 199 -11.62 -5.31 -19.31
CA ASN A 199 -11.66 -4.19 -18.37
C ASN A 199 -10.79 -4.48 -17.13
N ASP A 200 -10.13 -3.45 -16.59
CA ASP A 200 -9.18 -3.58 -15.47
C ASP A 200 -9.79 -4.30 -14.25
N ALA A 201 -11.09 -4.10 -13.99
CA ALA A 201 -11.82 -4.75 -12.90
C ALA A 201 -11.87 -6.28 -13.07
N ALA A 202 -12.17 -6.78 -14.28
CA ALA A 202 -12.14 -8.21 -14.60
C ALA A 202 -10.71 -8.76 -14.74
N GLY A 203 -9.72 -7.89 -14.98
CA GLY A 203 -8.30 -8.24 -14.86
C GLY A 203 -7.91 -8.47 -13.40
N TRP A 204 -8.23 -7.51 -12.53
CA TRP A 204 -8.00 -7.55 -11.09
C TRP A 204 -8.71 -8.74 -10.42
N ASP A 205 -10.01 -8.90 -10.66
CA ASP A 205 -10.81 -10.02 -10.13
C ASP A 205 -10.25 -11.39 -10.54
N ARG A 206 -9.79 -11.54 -11.79
CA ARG A 206 -9.13 -12.75 -12.27
C ARG A 206 -7.83 -13.01 -11.51
N THR A 207 -6.96 -12.02 -11.40
CA THR A 207 -5.65 -12.19 -10.76
C THR A 207 -5.78 -12.46 -9.28
N LEU A 208 -6.65 -11.74 -8.57
CA LEU A 208 -6.95 -11.98 -7.16
C LEU A 208 -7.57 -13.37 -6.95
N SER A 209 -8.53 -13.78 -7.77
CA SER A 209 -9.12 -15.13 -7.72
C SER A 209 -8.11 -16.24 -8.03
N SER A 210 -7.25 -16.05 -9.03
CA SER A 210 -6.16 -16.99 -9.35
C SER A 210 -5.13 -17.07 -8.22
N ALA A 211 -4.83 -15.96 -7.54
CA ALA A 211 -3.92 -15.93 -6.41
C ALA A 211 -4.49 -16.65 -5.20
N VAL A 212 -5.73 -16.37 -4.81
CA VAL A 212 -6.44 -17.08 -3.71
C VAL A 212 -6.58 -18.58 -4.00
N ALA A 213 -6.75 -18.98 -5.27
CA ALA A 213 -6.78 -20.38 -5.68
C ALA A 213 -5.39 -21.04 -5.81
N THR A 214 -4.31 -20.27 -5.79
CA THR A 214 -2.91 -20.74 -5.80
C THR A 214 -2.34 -20.80 -4.37
N ALA A 215 -2.87 -19.98 -3.47
CA ALA A 215 -2.63 -19.97 -2.04
C ALA A 215 -3.29 -21.17 -1.32
N ASP A 216 -2.87 -21.42 -0.09
CA ASP A 216 -3.46 -22.40 0.84
C ASP A 216 -3.93 -21.66 2.11
N ASP A 217 -5.06 -20.97 1.99
CA ASP A 217 -5.68 -20.07 3.01
C ASP A 217 -4.80 -18.87 3.44
N PRO A 218 -4.61 -17.84 2.59
CA PRO A 218 -3.72 -16.72 2.87
C PRO A 218 -4.30 -15.80 3.96
N SER A 219 -3.48 -15.43 4.95
CA SER A 219 -3.86 -14.62 6.12
C SER A 219 -4.35 -13.22 5.73
N PHE A 220 -3.72 -12.62 4.72
CA PHE A 220 -4.12 -11.35 4.12
C PHE A 220 -3.57 -11.18 2.68
N PHE A 221 -3.99 -10.10 2.01
CA PHE A 221 -3.32 -9.61 0.80
C PHE A 221 -2.88 -8.14 0.88
N TYR A 222 -1.79 -7.80 0.19
CA TYR A 222 -1.17 -6.48 0.19
C TYR A 222 -1.19 -5.88 -1.22
N SER A 223 -1.90 -4.77 -1.37
CA SER A 223 -1.88 -3.96 -2.60
C SER A 223 -0.86 -2.82 -2.47
N LEU A 224 0.16 -2.81 -3.32
CA LEU A 224 1.33 -1.91 -3.23
C LEU A 224 1.12 -0.53 -3.88
N GLY A 225 -0.13 -0.04 -3.85
CA GLY A 225 -0.52 1.28 -4.35
C GLY A 225 -1.13 1.23 -5.74
N ASP A 226 -1.64 2.40 -6.14
CA ASP A 226 -2.44 2.59 -7.35
C ASP A 226 -3.60 1.60 -7.37
N GLN A 227 -4.48 1.61 -6.35
CA GLN A 227 -5.69 0.79 -6.39
C GLN A 227 -6.64 1.30 -7.49
N VAL A 228 -6.73 2.62 -7.64
CA VAL A 228 -7.56 3.30 -8.63
C VAL A 228 -6.72 4.23 -9.51
N ASN A 229 -7.06 4.37 -10.79
CA ASN A 229 -6.36 5.30 -11.68
C ASN A 229 -6.66 6.79 -11.40
N SER A 230 -7.71 7.11 -10.64
CA SER A 230 -8.10 8.49 -10.35
C SER A 230 -8.58 8.63 -8.92
N ALA A 231 -7.69 9.13 -8.06
CA ALA A 231 -7.82 9.30 -6.61
C ALA A 231 -9.23 9.54 -6.01
N GLY A 232 -10.10 10.32 -6.66
CA GLY A 232 -11.46 10.65 -6.17
C GLY A 232 -12.60 9.82 -6.76
N ASN A 233 -12.32 8.89 -7.67
CA ASN A 233 -13.31 8.21 -8.49
C ASN A 233 -13.93 7.00 -7.77
N GLN A 234 -15.10 7.21 -7.17
CA GLN A 234 -15.83 6.17 -6.44
C GLN A 234 -16.20 4.96 -7.30
N GLU A 235 -16.39 5.12 -8.61
CA GLU A 235 -16.69 4.00 -9.51
C GLU A 235 -15.48 3.05 -9.63
N GLN A 236 -14.26 3.60 -9.65
CA GLN A 236 -13.04 2.79 -9.67
C GLN A 236 -12.80 2.08 -8.32
N TYR A 237 -13.14 2.73 -7.19
CA TYR A 237 -13.13 2.07 -5.88
C TYR A 237 -14.15 0.94 -5.80
N ALA A 238 -15.40 1.18 -6.21
CA ALA A 238 -16.44 0.14 -6.25
C ALA A 238 -16.03 -1.05 -7.13
N GLN A 239 -15.32 -0.81 -8.23
CA GLN A 239 -14.76 -1.86 -9.11
C GLN A 239 -13.55 -2.58 -8.50
N TYR A 240 -12.65 -1.87 -7.80
CA TYR A 240 -11.53 -2.46 -7.06
C TYR A 240 -12.01 -3.34 -5.88
N LEU A 241 -13.07 -2.90 -5.20
CA LEU A 241 -13.67 -3.55 -4.04
C LEU A 241 -14.74 -4.60 -4.39
N ALA A 242 -15.09 -4.75 -5.67
CA ALA A 242 -16.09 -5.71 -6.14
C ALA A 242 -15.78 -7.20 -5.85
N PRO A 243 -14.54 -7.71 -5.97
CA PRO A 243 -14.23 -9.12 -5.71
C PRO A 243 -14.62 -9.56 -4.30
N GLU A 244 -15.09 -10.80 -4.15
CA GLU A 244 -15.52 -11.34 -2.85
C GLU A 244 -14.40 -11.34 -1.80
N ALA A 245 -13.17 -11.62 -2.24
CA ALA A 245 -11.97 -11.65 -1.41
C ALA A 245 -11.71 -10.34 -0.63
N THR A 246 -12.20 -9.18 -1.08
CA THR A 246 -12.02 -7.89 -0.38
C THR A 246 -12.83 -7.80 0.92
N ARG A 247 -13.77 -8.72 1.13
CA ARG A 247 -14.67 -8.86 2.29
C ARG A 247 -14.45 -10.15 3.07
N THR A 248 -13.71 -11.11 2.53
CA THR A 248 -13.47 -12.42 3.18
C THR A 248 -12.01 -12.66 3.53
N ILE A 249 -11.07 -11.95 2.91
CA ILE A 249 -9.64 -11.97 3.20
C ILE A 249 -9.23 -10.54 3.61
N PRO A 250 -8.56 -10.34 4.75
CA PRO A 250 -8.04 -9.03 5.15
C PRO A 250 -7.11 -8.45 4.08
N GLN A 251 -7.16 -7.12 3.90
CA GLN A 251 -6.22 -6.42 3.01
C GLN A 251 -5.39 -5.35 3.72
N ALA A 252 -4.16 -5.18 3.22
CA ALA A 252 -3.26 -4.07 3.50
C ALA A 252 -3.07 -3.23 2.21
N THR A 253 -2.96 -1.91 2.34
CA THR A 253 -2.90 -1.00 1.19
C THR A 253 -1.85 0.10 1.34
N THR A 254 -0.94 0.15 0.38
CA THR A 254 -0.03 1.28 0.20
C THR A 254 -0.74 2.41 -0.56
N ILE A 255 -0.36 3.66 -0.34
CA ILE A 255 -0.83 4.81 -1.12
C ILE A 255 0.05 4.97 -2.38
N GLY A 256 -0.53 4.79 -3.56
CA GLY A 256 0.12 5.10 -4.84
C GLY A 256 -0.04 6.55 -5.28
N ASN A 257 0.64 6.92 -6.37
CA ASN A 257 0.59 8.30 -6.87
C ASN A 257 -0.74 8.62 -7.58
N HIS A 258 -1.52 7.60 -7.98
CA HIS A 258 -2.89 7.77 -8.44
C HIS A 258 -3.92 7.82 -7.31
N ASP A 259 -3.59 7.36 -6.09
CA ASP A 259 -4.49 7.42 -4.92
C ASP A 259 -4.33 8.71 -4.11
N VAL A 260 -3.09 9.22 -4.00
CA VAL A 260 -2.72 10.31 -3.07
C VAL A 260 -3.53 11.59 -3.24
N SER A 261 -4.00 11.91 -4.46
CA SER A 261 -4.60 13.21 -4.81
C SER A 261 -6.06 13.43 -4.33
N SER A 262 -6.53 12.63 -3.36
CA SER A 262 -7.86 12.69 -2.76
C SER A 262 -7.83 12.17 -1.33
N LYS A 263 -8.85 12.50 -0.53
CA LYS A 263 -9.13 11.82 0.75
C LYS A 263 -9.93 10.52 0.60
N ALA A 264 -10.34 10.14 -0.61
CA ALA A 264 -11.11 8.92 -0.83
C ALA A 264 -10.34 7.64 -0.41
N PHE A 265 -9.02 7.59 -0.60
CA PHE A 265 -8.20 6.46 -0.12
C PHE A 265 -8.34 6.30 1.40
N GLU A 266 -8.10 7.35 2.19
CA GLU A 266 -8.28 7.30 3.65
C GLU A 266 -9.72 6.97 4.06
N GLN A 267 -10.74 7.37 3.27
CA GLN A 267 -12.13 7.02 3.54
C GLN A 267 -12.45 5.56 3.26
N HIS A 268 -11.86 4.98 2.21
CA HIS A 268 -12.02 3.57 1.84
C HIS A 268 -11.14 2.63 2.67
N PHE A 269 -10.02 3.08 3.23
CA PHE A 269 -9.06 2.23 3.93
C PHE A 269 -8.76 2.65 5.37
N ASN A 270 -9.27 1.87 6.32
CA ASN A 270 -9.05 1.96 7.76
C ASN A 270 -7.75 1.21 8.14
N ARG A 271 -6.60 1.83 7.89
CA ARG A 271 -5.29 1.22 8.14
C ARG A 271 -4.93 1.24 9.64
N PRO A 272 -4.29 0.18 10.18
CA PRO A 272 -3.83 0.14 11.57
C PRO A 272 -2.64 1.08 11.80
N ASN A 273 -2.45 1.54 13.04
CA ASN A 273 -1.27 2.28 13.53
C ASN A 273 -0.73 3.40 12.62
N VAL A 274 -1.61 4.17 11.96
CA VAL A 274 -1.20 5.28 11.07
C VAL A 274 -0.54 6.40 11.89
N SER A 275 0.73 6.68 11.56
CA SER A 275 1.51 7.77 12.15
C SER A 275 0.83 9.11 11.91
N GLN A 276 0.79 9.93 12.95
CA GLN A 276 0.26 11.30 12.89
C GLN A 276 1.34 12.32 12.50
N ASP A 277 2.61 11.94 12.63
CA ASP A 277 3.78 12.82 12.45
C ASP A 277 4.60 12.46 11.18
N HIS A 278 4.47 11.23 10.65
CA HIS A 278 5.28 10.71 9.54
C HIS A 278 4.42 10.35 8.30
N GLY A 279 4.93 10.66 7.11
CA GLY A 279 4.27 10.40 5.82
C GLY A 279 2.97 11.16 5.54
N GLY A 280 2.57 12.08 6.43
CA GLY A 280 1.22 12.66 6.49
C GLY A 280 0.69 13.31 5.21
N GLY A 281 -0.61 13.15 4.98
CA GLY A 281 -1.34 13.79 3.87
C GLY A 281 -1.67 15.27 4.12
N GLY A 282 -2.12 15.96 3.08
CA GLY A 282 -2.65 17.32 3.17
C GLY A 282 -4.13 17.36 3.53
N VAL A 283 -4.73 18.56 3.54
CA VAL A 283 -6.17 18.75 3.82
C VAL A 283 -7.08 18.03 2.80
N ILE A 284 -6.59 17.80 1.59
CA ILE A 284 -7.34 17.18 0.47
C ILE A 284 -6.63 15.97 -0.17
N THR A 285 -5.46 15.58 0.36
CA THR A 285 -4.65 14.47 -0.15
C THR A 285 -4.45 13.42 0.94
N SER A 286 -4.40 12.16 0.56
CA SER A 286 -4.16 11.07 1.52
C SER A 286 -2.69 10.96 1.91
N GLY A 287 -2.41 10.33 3.05
CA GLY A 287 -1.05 10.01 3.49
C GLY A 287 -1.01 9.23 4.80
N GLY A 288 0.11 9.35 5.51
CA GLY A 288 0.41 8.67 6.76
C GLY A 288 1.14 7.34 6.50
N ASP A 289 2.32 7.22 7.10
CA ASP A 289 3.04 5.95 7.24
C ASP A 289 2.34 5.09 8.28
N TYR A 290 2.43 3.77 8.19
CA TYR A 290 1.72 2.86 9.10
C TYR A 290 2.42 1.51 9.27
N TRP A 291 2.05 0.75 10.29
CA TRP A 291 2.64 -0.57 10.56
C TRP A 291 1.63 -1.55 11.17
N PHE A 292 1.90 -2.84 11.05
CA PHE A 292 1.18 -3.91 11.73
C PHE A 292 2.07 -5.14 11.88
N ILE A 293 1.69 -6.09 12.74
CA ILE A 293 2.30 -7.41 12.80
C ILE A 293 1.25 -8.43 12.38
N GLU A 294 1.55 -9.29 11.41
CA GLU A 294 0.72 -10.46 11.08
C GLU A 294 1.68 -11.63 10.86
N ASP A 295 1.31 -12.85 11.25
CA ASP A 295 2.11 -14.07 11.04
C ASP A 295 3.54 -14.05 11.63
N GLY A 296 3.80 -13.16 12.58
CA GLY A 296 5.14 -12.90 13.11
C GLY A 296 6.06 -12.18 12.13
N VAL A 297 5.51 -11.42 11.19
CA VAL A 297 6.22 -10.46 10.32
C VAL A 297 5.81 -9.05 10.72
N LEU A 298 6.79 -8.17 10.95
CA LEU A 298 6.57 -6.74 11.11
C LEU A 298 6.46 -6.10 9.73
N PHE A 299 5.27 -5.64 9.38
CA PHE A 299 5.02 -4.90 8.15
C PHE A 299 5.09 -3.40 8.42
N LEU A 300 6.01 -2.74 7.72
CA LEU A 300 6.14 -1.29 7.65
C LEU A 300 5.58 -0.81 6.31
N ASN A 301 4.87 0.31 6.30
CA ASN A 301 4.44 0.98 5.08
C ASN A 301 4.78 2.46 5.13
N ILE A 302 5.43 2.98 4.09
CA ILE A 302 5.70 4.42 3.97
C ILE A 302 5.02 5.04 2.75
N ASN A 303 4.45 6.22 2.95
CA ASN A 303 3.84 7.02 1.90
C ASN A 303 4.92 7.70 1.03
N SER A 304 5.52 6.94 0.11
CA SER A 304 6.55 7.41 -0.84
C SER A 304 6.17 8.61 -1.74
N ASN A 305 4.92 9.10 -1.69
CA ASN A 305 4.52 10.39 -2.28
C ASN A 305 5.04 11.59 -1.48
N SER A 306 5.36 11.40 -0.21
CA SER A 306 6.07 12.37 0.62
C SER A 306 7.53 12.44 0.21
N SER A 307 8.08 13.65 0.13
CA SER A 307 9.52 13.85 -0.10
C SER A 307 10.35 13.89 1.19
N ASP A 308 9.72 13.68 2.35
CA ASP A 308 10.36 13.78 3.66
C ASP A 308 11.01 12.46 4.08
N MET A 309 12.22 12.24 3.55
CA MET A 309 12.96 10.99 3.74
C MET A 309 13.47 10.84 5.18
N ASP A 310 13.73 11.95 5.87
CA ASP A 310 14.20 11.93 7.26
C ASP A 310 13.05 11.50 8.18
N ALA A 311 11.82 11.97 7.94
CA ALA A 311 10.61 11.53 8.66
C ALA A 311 10.30 10.03 8.45
N HIS A 312 10.43 9.51 7.23
CA HIS A 312 10.27 8.06 6.99
C HIS A 312 11.36 7.23 7.68
N ALA A 313 12.59 7.75 7.72
CA ALA A 313 13.71 7.10 8.39
C ALA A 313 13.53 7.08 9.92
N GLU A 314 13.01 8.16 10.51
CA GLU A 314 12.64 8.24 11.94
C GLU A 314 11.51 7.26 12.26
N PHE A 315 10.43 7.22 11.47
CA PHE A 315 9.34 6.26 11.61
C PHE A 315 9.82 4.79 11.62
N ILE A 316 10.66 4.40 10.64
CA ILE A 316 11.16 3.02 10.55
C ILE A 316 12.06 2.69 11.75
N ASP A 317 12.97 3.60 12.13
CA ASP A 317 13.85 3.40 13.28
C ASP A 317 13.07 3.25 14.60
N GLU A 318 12.02 4.07 14.81
CA GLU A 318 11.18 4.01 16.01
C GLU A 318 10.37 2.71 16.08
N VAL A 319 9.66 2.34 15.00
CA VAL A 319 8.81 1.14 14.99
C VAL A 319 9.64 -0.13 15.11
N VAL A 320 10.78 -0.24 14.43
CA VAL A 320 11.66 -1.43 14.56
C VAL A 320 12.27 -1.49 15.96
N ALA A 321 12.65 -0.37 16.57
CA ALA A 321 13.18 -0.35 17.94
C ALA A 321 12.14 -0.71 19.03
N GLU A 322 10.85 -0.46 18.80
CA GLU A 322 9.77 -0.80 19.75
C GLU A 322 9.12 -2.17 19.48
N HIS A 323 9.06 -2.60 18.22
CA HIS A 323 8.26 -3.76 17.77
C HIS A 323 9.06 -4.86 17.05
N GLY A 324 10.32 -4.63 16.66
CA GLY A 324 11.14 -5.61 15.92
C GLY A 324 11.30 -6.94 16.66
N ASP A 325 11.53 -6.90 17.98
CA ASP A 325 11.66 -8.09 18.85
C ASP A 325 10.37 -8.95 18.91
N GLN A 326 9.25 -8.48 18.37
CA GLN A 326 7.96 -9.19 18.33
C GLN A 326 7.78 -9.98 17.02
N ALA A 327 8.65 -9.78 16.03
CA ALA A 327 8.59 -10.38 14.72
C ALA A 327 9.86 -11.20 14.39
N ARG A 328 9.69 -12.23 13.57
CA ARG A 328 10.77 -13.02 12.99
C ARG A 328 11.38 -12.30 11.79
N TRP A 329 10.52 -11.73 10.94
CA TRP A 329 10.90 -11.04 9.69
C TRP A 329 10.37 -9.60 9.68
N THR A 330 11.04 -8.70 8.97
CA THR A 330 10.57 -7.33 8.74
C THR A 330 10.45 -7.04 7.25
N VAL A 331 9.27 -6.59 6.82
CA VAL A 331 8.94 -6.26 5.43
C VAL A 331 8.58 -4.79 5.32
N LEU A 332 9.24 -4.07 4.41
CA LEU A 332 8.95 -2.65 4.13
C LEU A 332 8.26 -2.50 2.77
N GLY A 333 7.02 -2.01 2.78
CA GLY A 333 6.24 -1.68 1.58
C GLY A 333 6.22 -0.19 1.27
N PHE A 334 6.33 0.16 0.00
CA PHE A 334 6.02 1.50 -0.52
C PHE A 334 5.80 1.45 -2.03
N HIS A 335 5.14 2.47 -2.60
CA HIS A 335 4.69 2.41 -3.99
C HIS A 335 5.83 2.58 -5.02
N HIS A 336 6.56 3.70 -4.99
CA HIS A 336 7.53 4.04 -6.04
C HIS A 336 8.75 3.11 -6.06
N SER A 337 8.89 2.30 -7.11
CA SER A 337 9.94 1.27 -7.17
C SER A 337 11.35 1.81 -7.28
N ILE A 338 12.09 1.70 -6.17
CA ILE A 338 13.47 2.16 -6.12
C ILE A 338 14.42 1.26 -6.89
N TYR A 339 14.11 0.01 -7.17
CA TYR A 339 14.95 -0.88 -7.99
C TYR A 339 14.15 -1.50 -9.13
N SER A 340 13.54 -0.66 -9.95
CA SER A 340 12.85 -1.05 -11.19
C SER A 340 13.81 -1.38 -12.34
N THR A 341 13.37 -2.23 -13.28
CA THR A 341 13.95 -2.40 -14.63
C THR A 341 13.10 -1.83 -15.77
N ALA A 342 12.13 -0.95 -15.49
CA ALA A 342 11.30 -0.23 -16.45
C ALA A 342 11.53 1.29 -16.42
N THR A 343 10.80 2.04 -17.24
CA THR A 343 11.11 3.43 -17.62
C THR A 343 11.23 4.45 -16.47
N HIS A 344 10.63 4.22 -15.30
CA HIS A 344 10.68 5.17 -14.18
C HIS A 344 11.90 4.98 -13.25
N TRP A 345 12.74 3.95 -13.50
CA TRP A 345 13.98 3.69 -12.73
C TRP A 345 14.89 4.91 -12.53
N ASN A 346 14.79 5.91 -13.41
CA ASN A 346 15.67 7.07 -13.50
C ASN A 346 15.01 8.38 -13.01
N ASP A 347 13.79 8.35 -12.50
CA ASP A 347 13.07 9.55 -12.06
C ASP A 347 13.64 10.15 -10.76
N LEU A 348 13.31 11.42 -10.50
CA LEU A 348 14.02 12.24 -9.50
C LEU A 348 13.62 11.95 -8.05
N ASP A 349 12.37 11.53 -7.84
CA ASP A 349 11.82 10.94 -6.62
C ASP A 349 12.38 9.54 -6.38
N VAL A 350 12.28 8.65 -7.38
CA VAL A 350 12.86 7.29 -7.37
C VAL A 350 14.34 7.31 -6.96
N LYS A 351 15.13 8.24 -7.51
CA LYS A 351 16.54 8.44 -7.12
C LYS A 351 16.76 8.96 -5.70
N ARG A 352 15.84 9.74 -5.14
CA ARG A 352 15.92 10.21 -3.75
C ARG A 352 15.63 9.07 -2.80
N LEU A 353 14.56 8.32 -3.06
CA LEU A 353 14.20 7.12 -2.32
C LEU A 353 15.32 6.05 -2.40
N ARG A 354 15.84 5.72 -3.60
CA ARG A 354 16.98 4.79 -3.77
C ARG A 354 18.24 5.22 -2.98
N LYS A 355 18.43 6.51 -2.75
CA LYS A 355 19.55 7.02 -1.93
C LYS A 355 19.25 6.94 -0.41
N ALA A 356 18.00 7.08 -0.01
CA ALA A 356 17.60 7.16 1.40
C ALA A 356 17.28 5.79 2.01
N ILE A 357 16.61 4.90 1.28
CA ILE A 357 16.06 3.66 1.82
C ILE A 357 17.13 2.61 2.14
N PRO A 358 18.13 2.26 1.30
CA PRO A 358 19.08 1.20 1.63
C PRO A 358 19.85 1.42 2.94
N PRO A 359 20.33 2.64 3.29
CA PRO A 359 20.92 2.91 4.61
C PRO A 359 19.94 2.79 5.80
N VAL A 360 18.63 2.92 5.56
CA VAL A 360 17.58 2.72 6.58
C VAL A 360 17.25 1.24 6.72
N ALA A 361 17.11 0.54 5.58
CA ALA A 361 16.86 -0.89 5.52
C ALA A 361 17.99 -1.68 6.22
N ALA A 362 19.24 -1.37 5.89
CA ALA A 362 20.40 -2.07 6.43
C ALA A 362 20.57 -1.90 7.95
N ARG A 363 20.32 -0.70 8.51
CA ARG A 363 20.51 -0.47 9.96
C ARG A 363 19.39 -1.04 10.83
N ASN A 364 18.24 -1.33 10.24
CA ASN A 364 17.06 -1.94 10.88
C ASN A 364 16.88 -3.42 10.49
N ASP A 365 17.87 -4.00 9.81
CA ASP A 365 17.86 -5.38 9.28
C ASP A 365 16.58 -5.79 8.53
N ILE A 366 16.03 -4.87 7.72
CA ILE A 366 14.85 -5.15 6.89
C ILE A 366 15.19 -6.27 5.91
N ASP A 367 14.45 -7.37 5.97
CA ASP A 367 14.74 -8.57 5.19
C ASP A 367 14.29 -8.40 3.72
N LEU A 368 13.08 -7.85 3.53
CA LEU A 368 12.44 -7.71 2.22
C LEU A 368 11.79 -6.32 2.05
N VAL A 369 12.00 -5.71 0.88
CA VAL A 369 11.33 -4.49 0.44
C VAL A 369 10.46 -4.78 -0.78
N VAL A 370 9.22 -4.28 -0.79
CA VAL A 370 8.23 -4.55 -1.84
C VAL A 370 7.61 -3.26 -2.39
N SER A 371 7.52 -3.15 -3.73
CA SER A 371 7.00 -1.96 -4.41
C SER A 371 6.29 -2.26 -5.74
N GLY A 372 5.60 -1.26 -6.31
CA GLY A 372 4.83 -1.32 -7.57
C GLY A 372 5.29 -0.25 -8.57
N HIS A 373 4.40 0.64 -9.00
CA HIS A 373 4.64 1.86 -9.80
C HIS A 373 5.18 1.70 -11.23
N ASP A 374 6.04 0.70 -11.47
CA ASP A 374 6.80 0.54 -12.71
C ASP A 374 6.24 -0.53 -13.64
N HIS A 375 5.15 -1.20 -13.28
CA HIS A 375 4.39 -2.12 -14.16
C HIS A 375 5.28 -3.14 -14.91
N ILE A 376 6.29 -3.65 -14.22
CA ILE A 376 7.23 -4.68 -14.65
C ILE A 376 7.54 -5.55 -13.45
N TYR A 377 7.86 -6.83 -13.65
CA TYR A 377 8.36 -7.64 -12.54
C TYR A 377 9.88 -7.63 -12.54
N ASN A 378 10.48 -7.29 -11.40
CA ASN A 378 11.88 -7.63 -11.16
C ASN A 378 12.22 -7.86 -9.69
N ARG A 379 13.24 -8.68 -9.49
CA ARG A 379 13.91 -8.98 -8.23
C ARG A 379 15.37 -8.54 -8.31
N THR A 380 15.88 -7.95 -7.24
CA THR A 380 17.31 -7.61 -7.15
C THR A 380 18.18 -8.79 -6.74
N PHE A 381 19.50 -8.64 -6.85
CA PHE A 381 20.43 -9.32 -5.94
C PHE A 381 20.13 -8.95 -4.47
N LEU A 382 20.73 -9.64 -3.50
CA LEU A 382 20.86 -9.06 -2.16
C LEU A 382 21.63 -7.74 -2.24
N MET A 383 21.10 -6.69 -1.63
CA MET A 383 21.69 -5.35 -1.68
C MET A 383 22.21 -4.92 -0.30
N ASP A 384 23.33 -4.20 -0.31
CA ASP A 384 23.96 -3.62 0.88
C ASP A 384 23.35 -2.26 1.29
N GLY A 385 23.79 -1.74 2.44
CA GLY A 385 23.40 -0.42 2.94
C GLY A 385 23.92 0.77 2.13
N GLU A 386 24.80 0.58 1.14
CA GLU A 386 25.14 1.60 0.14
C GLU A 386 24.21 1.54 -1.09
N GLY A 387 23.32 0.56 -1.15
CA GLY A 387 22.37 0.34 -2.23
C GLY A 387 22.96 -0.36 -3.45
N LYS A 388 23.99 -1.19 -3.26
CA LYS A 388 24.68 -1.98 -4.30
C LYS A 388 24.46 -3.48 -4.10
N PRO A 389 24.60 -4.33 -5.14
CA PRO A 389 24.65 -5.77 -4.97
C PRO A 389 25.79 -6.17 -4.03
N VAL A 390 25.52 -7.11 -3.14
CA VAL A 390 26.52 -7.71 -2.24
C VAL A 390 27.58 -8.46 -3.08
N GLU A 391 28.87 -8.30 -2.75
CA GLU A 391 29.93 -8.96 -3.53
C GLU A 391 29.84 -10.49 -3.39
N GLY A 392 29.45 -11.16 -4.46
CA GLY A 392 29.32 -12.61 -4.51
C GLY A 392 27.90 -13.16 -4.30
N SER A 393 26.88 -12.31 -4.08
CA SER A 393 25.49 -12.76 -4.13
C SER A 393 25.17 -13.30 -5.53
N GLU A 394 24.51 -14.45 -5.61
CA GLU A 394 23.98 -14.95 -6.87
C GLU A 394 22.60 -14.33 -7.16
N ALA A 395 22.03 -14.57 -8.35
CA ALA A 395 20.61 -14.32 -8.61
C ALA A 395 19.82 -15.62 -8.34
N GLY A 396 20.05 -16.21 -7.17
CA GLY A 396 19.67 -17.57 -6.81
C GLY A 396 18.18 -17.74 -6.59
N ALA A 397 17.78 -19.00 -6.42
CA ALA A 397 16.46 -19.34 -5.86
C ALA A 397 16.52 -19.51 -4.32
N GLU A 398 17.73 -19.58 -3.76
CA GLU A 398 18.00 -19.59 -2.32
C GLU A 398 19.04 -18.50 -2.06
N GLU A 399 18.75 -17.58 -1.16
CA GLU A 399 19.58 -16.43 -0.78
C GLU A 399 19.80 -16.46 0.74
N GLU A 400 21.05 -16.48 1.19
CA GLU A 400 21.41 -16.38 2.61
C GLU A 400 21.82 -14.93 2.92
N LYS A 401 20.99 -14.18 3.66
CA LYS A 401 21.29 -12.80 4.06
C LYS A 401 22.11 -12.74 5.35
N GLU A 402 23.15 -11.93 5.34
CA GLU A 402 23.76 -11.41 6.57
C GLU A 402 22.96 -10.20 7.09
N GLY A 403 23.26 -9.77 8.32
CA GLY A 403 22.64 -8.60 8.93
C GLY A 403 22.88 -7.32 8.12
N GLY A 404 21.80 -6.61 7.80
CA GLY A 404 21.81 -5.37 7.03
C GLY A 404 21.92 -5.54 5.51
N GLN A 405 21.70 -6.76 5.00
CA GLN A 405 21.47 -7.03 3.58
C GLN A 405 19.96 -7.17 3.33
N THR A 406 19.45 -6.64 2.22
CA THR A 406 18.01 -6.60 1.93
C THR A 406 17.71 -7.06 0.51
N LEU A 407 16.65 -7.85 0.32
CA LEU A 407 16.11 -8.21 -1.00
C LEU A 407 15.02 -7.21 -1.42
N TYR A 408 14.96 -6.84 -2.70
CA TYR A 408 13.96 -5.91 -3.23
C TYR A 408 13.15 -6.56 -4.36
N LEU A 409 11.82 -6.45 -4.27
CA LEU A 409 10.87 -6.91 -5.28
C LEU A 409 10.04 -5.74 -5.83
N THR A 410 10.14 -5.51 -7.13
CA THR A 410 9.23 -4.64 -7.90
C THR A 410 8.18 -5.53 -8.55
N LEU A 411 6.90 -5.29 -8.24
CA LEU A 411 5.77 -6.04 -8.80
C LEU A 411 5.22 -5.32 -10.03
N THR A 412 4.74 -6.13 -10.99
CA THR A 412 4.02 -5.65 -12.18
C THR A 412 2.53 -5.45 -11.89
N SER A 413 1.79 -4.88 -12.85
CA SER A 413 0.35 -4.68 -12.74
C SER A 413 -0.40 -5.99 -12.58
N SER A 414 -1.16 -6.12 -11.50
CA SER A 414 -2.01 -7.27 -11.22
C SER A 414 -3.34 -7.23 -11.98
N SER A 415 -3.74 -6.10 -12.59
CA SER A 415 -4.91 -6.06 -13.48
C SER A 415 -4.57 -6.26 -14.96
N GLY A 416 -3.35 -5.90 -15.37
CA GLY A 416 -2.97 -5.78 -16.78
C GLY A 416 -3.43 -4.47 -17.44
N SER A 417 -3.74 -3.44 -16.65
CA SER A 417 -4.22 -2.14 -17.13
C SER A 417 -3.23 -1.43 -18.08
N LYS A 418 -1.93 -1.55 -17.80
CA LYS A 418 -0.80 -1.09 -18.62
C LYS A 418 0.50 -1.78 -18.17
N PHE A 419 1.51 -1.75 -19.03
CA PHE A 419 2.89 -2.22 -18.81
C PHE A 419 3.89 -1.20 -19.38
N TYR A 420 5.16 -1.24 -18.93
CA TYR A 420 6.21 -0.31 -19.36
C TYR A 420 7.41 -1.00 -20.00
N ASP A 421 8.11 -0.25 -20.87
CA ASP A 421 9.27 -0.76 -21.63
C ASP A 421 10.44 -1.14 -20.70
N TYR A 422 10.94 -2.36 -20.88
CA TYR A 422 12.11 -2.88 -20.17
C TYR A 422 13.42 -2.15 -20.53
N VAL A 423 14.24 -1.90 -19.50
CA VAL A 423 15.54 -1.25 -19.56
C VAL A 423 16.64 -2.23 -19.09
N PRO A 424 17.43 -2.81 -20.01
CA PRO A 424 18.44 -3.82 -19.67
C PRO A 424 19.74 -3.23 -19.10
N GLY A 425 20.45 -4.05 -18.32
CA GLY A 425 21.84 -3.80 -17.94
C GLY A 425 22.00 -2.86 -16.74
N LEU A 426 21.01 -2.87 -15.86
CA LEU A 426 21.04 -2.19 -14.56
C LEU A 426 21.77 -3.09 -13.55
N ASP A 427 22.59 -2.51 -12.68
CA ASP A 427 23.52 -3.24 -11.83
C ASP A 427 22.85 -4.01 -10.68
N TRP A 428 21.63 -3.63 -10.29
CA TRP A 428 20.81 -4.35 -9.31
C TRP A 428 20.02 -5.54 -9.89
N GLU A 429 19.97 -5.72 -11.21
CA GLU A 429 19.08 -6.70 -11.87
C GLU A 429 19.51 -8.15 -11.61
N GLY A 430 18.88 -8.80 -10.62
CA GLY A 430 19.03 -10.25 -10.38
C GLY A 430 18.15 -11.06 -11.34
N LYS A 431 16.85 -10.72 -11.40
CA LYS A 431 15.89 -11.33 -12.31
C LYS A 431 14.80 -10.36 -12.71
N SER A 432 14.35 -10.41 -13.96
CA SER A 432 13.26 -9.59 -14.49
C SER A 432 12.35 -10.39 -15.43
N VAL A 433 11.08 -10.01 -15.52
CA VAL A 433 10.10 -10.58 -16.44
C VAL A 433 9.24 -9.45 -17.01
N HIS A 434 9.14 -9.42 -18.34
CA HIS A 434 8.70 -8.25 -19.12
C HIS A 434 7.92 -8.67 -20.38
N ASN A 435 6.87 -9.48 -20.19
CA ASN A 435 6.07 -10.09 -21.27
C ASN A 435 4.62 -9.56 -21.34
N ASP A 436 4.34 -8.46 -20.65
CA ASP A 436 3.02 -7.80 -20.58
C ASP A 436 1.88 -8.71 -20.09
N VAL A 437 2.18 -9.60 -19.13
CA VAL A 437 1.20 -10.46 -18.46
C VAL A 437 0.98 -9.99 -17.01
N PRO A 438 -0.28 -9.94 -16.51
CA PRO A 438 -0.54 -9.62 -15.11
C PRO A 438 0.09 -10.65 -14.17
N ALA A 439 0.55 -10.23 -12.99
CA ALA A 439 1.12 -11.15 -12.02
C ALA A 439 0.76 -10.81 -10.56
N PHE A 440 1.04 -11.75 -9.67
CA PHE A 440 1.02 -11.62 -8.22
C PHE A 440 2.19 -12.40 -7.62
N THR A 441 2.52 -12.14 -6.34
CA THR A 441 3.50 -12.94 -5.59
C THR A 441 2.83 -13.56 -4.37
N ARG A 442 2.98 -14.88 -4.18
CA ARG A 442 2.67 -15.59 -2.93
C ARG A 442 3.92 -15.56 -2.06
N VAL A 443 3.81 -15.12 -0.82
CA VAL A 443 4.91 -15.14 0.14
C VAL A 443 4.55 -16.11 1.25
N GLN A 444 5.38 -17.14 1.43
CA GLN A 444 5.30 -18.09 2.53
C GLN A 444 6.35 -17.73 3.58
N VAL A 445 6.00 -17.84 4.86
CA VAL A 445 6.83 -17.41 5.99
C VAL A 445 6.90 -18.52 7.03
N SER A 446 8.11 -18.87 7.47
CA SER A 446 8.34 -19.79 8.58
C SER A 446 9.27 -19.17 9.64
N ASP A 447 9.74 -19.98 10.58
CA ASP A 447 10.83 -19.61 11.50
C ASP A 447 12.20 -19.54 10.79
N GLU A 448 12.37 -20.28 9.70
CA GLU A 448 13.67 -20.49 9.02
C GLU A 448 13.82 -19.68 7.73
N ALA A 449 12.72 -19.40 7.02
CA ALA A 449 12.74 -18.77 5.70
C ALA A 449 11.54 -17.84 5.42
N LEU A 450 11.76 -16.90 4.51
CA LEU A 450 10.72 -16.15 3.80
C LEU A 450 10.85 -16.47 2.30
N ARG A 451 9.83 -17.11 1.72
CA ARG A 451 9.85 -17.57 0.32
C ARG A 451 8.81 -16.84 -0.53
N ALA A 452 9.28 -16.06 -1.51
CA ALA A 452 8.46 -15.33 -2.45
C ALA A 452 8.40 -16.04 -3.81
N THR A 453 7.24 -16.61 -4.15
CA THR A 453 6.97 -17.24 -5.45
C THR A 453 6.06 -16.34 -6.28
N THR A 454 6.53 -15.89 -7.44
CA THR A 454 5.79 -14.98 -8.33
C THR A 454 5.15 -15.76 -9.48
N TYR A 455 3.87 -15.48 -9.74
CA TYR A 455 3.08 -16.14 -10.76
C TYR A 455 2.43 -15.14 -11.71
N GLU A 456 2.49 -15.43 -13.00
CA GLU A 456 1.69 -14.77 -14.02
C GLU A 456 0.28 -15.34 -14.10
N VAL A 457 -0.68 -14.50 -14.47
CA VAL A 457 -2.07 -14.85 -14.73
C VAL A 457 -2.43 -14.46 -16.18
N PRO A 458 -2.13 -15.33 -17.16
CA PRO A 458 -2.46 -15.08 -18.56
C PRO A 458 -3.94 -14.72 -18.77
N VAL A 459 -4.22 -13.90 -19.79
CA VAL A 459 -5.60 -13.70 -20.24
C VAL A 459 -6.07 -14.96 -20.96
N GLY A 460 -6.66 -15.89 -20.20
CA GLY A 460 -7.29 -17.09 -20.77
C GLY A 460 -8.35 -16.71 -21.80
N SER A 461 -8.48 -17.51 -22.86
CA SER A 461 -9.50 -17.30 -23.88
C SER A 461 -10.90 -17.34 -23.25
N VAL A 462 -11.64 -16.23 -23.36
CA VAL A 462 -12.93 -15.97 -22.71
C VAL A 462 -13.86 -17.20 -22.76
N PRO A 463 -14.28 -17.75 -21.61
CA PRO A 463 -15.33 -18.78 -21.55
C PRO A 463 -16.62 -18.26 -22.16
N ALA A 464 -17.32 -19.09 -22.94
CA ALA A 464 -18.54 -18.65 -23.61
C ALA A 464 -19.66 -18.34 -22.60
N GLU A 465 -20.52 -17.36 -22.90
CA GLU A 465 -21.66 -16.98 -22.04
C GLU A 465 -22.47 -18.19 -21.58
N GLY A 466 -22.52 -18.41 -20.26
CA GLY A 466 -23.31 -19.47 -19.64
C GLY A 466 -22.51 -20.63 -19.04
N GLU A 467 -21.20 -20.70 -19.25
CA GLU A 467 -20.33 -21.54 -18.42
C GLU A 467 -20.00 -20.78 -17.12
N ARG A 468 -20.13 -21.45 -15.97
CA ARG A 468 -19.72 -20.88 -14.67
C ARG A 468 -18.21 -20.59 -14.70
N ALA A 469 -17.78 -19.58 -13.93
CA ALA A 469 -16.38 -19.28 -13.65
C ALA A 469 -15.66 -20.47 -13.00
N GLY A 470 -15.21 -21.40 -13.84
CA GLY A 470 -14.54 -22.65 -13.48
C GLY A 470 -13.51 -23.11 -14.52
N ALA A 471 -13.33 -22.33 -15.59
CA ALA A 471 -12.12 -22.36 -16.38
C ALA A 471 -11.05 -21.54 -15.63
N GLN A 472 -10.49 -22.14 -14.59
CA GLN A 472 -9.32 -21.61 -13.89
C GLN A 472 -8.21 -21.38 -14.93
N VAL A 473 -7.74 -20.13 -15.06
CA VAL A 473 -6.44 -19.91 -15.70
C VAL A 473 -5.41 -20.37 -14.68
N ALA A 474 -4.67 -21.42 -15.01
CA ALA A 474 -3.54 -21.86 -14.20
C ALA A 474 -2.52 -20.71 -14.15
N ALA A 475 -2.19 -20.25 -12.94
CA ALA A 475 -1.15 -19.27 -12.76
C ALA A 475 0.21 -19.91 -13.08
N GLU A 476 1.05 -19.24 -13.88
CA GLU A 476 2.33 -19.78 -14.34
C GLU A 476 3.46 -19.19 -13.49
N GLN A 477 4.20 -20.04 -12.76
CA GLN A 477 5.31 -19.62 -11.91
C GLN A 477 6.45 -19.05 -12.75
N ILE A 478 6.84 -17.81 -12.47
CA ILE A 478 7.92 -17.10 -13.18
C ILE A 478 9.16 -16.83 -12.33
N ASP A 479 9.01 -16.62 -11.02
CA ASP A 479 10.13 -16.57 -10.08
C ASP A 479 9.81 -17.24 -8.75
N ASP A 480 10.85 -17.60 -8.04
CA ASP A 480 10.84 -18.37 -6.79
C ASP A 480 12.16 -18.09 -6.08
N VAL A 481 12.09 -17.35 -4.99
CA VAL A 481 13.24 -16.99 -4.16
C VAL A 481 12.91 -17.28 -2.70
N GLU A 482 13.79 -18.03 -2.05
CA GLU A 482 13.76 -18.29 -0.62
C GLU A 482 14.89 -17.53 0.06
N LEU A 483 14.52 -16.66 1.00
CA LEU A 483 15.44 -15.87 1.80
C LEU A 483 15.59 -16.54 3.18
N ARG A 484 16.81 -16.92 3.53
CA ARG A 484 17.19 -17.40 4.87
C ARG A 484 18.14 -16.41 5.51
N ARG A 485 18.17 -16.33 6.84
CA ARG A 485 19.22 -15.60 7.55
C ARG A 485 20.44 -16.52 7.71
N ALA A 486 21.62 -15.99 7.45
CA ALA A 486 22.87 -16.70 7.73
C ALA A 486 22.96 -17.06 9.22
N GLU A 487 23.35 -18.29 9.54
CA GLU A 487 23.63 -18.68 10.93
C GLU A 487 24.74 -17.77 11.48
N ALA A 488 24.52 -17.18 12.67
CA ALA A 488 25.56 -16.42 13.33
C ALA A 488 26.72 -17.35 13.67
N GLU A 489 27.93 -17.09 13.14
CA GLU A 489 29.13 -17.84 13.53
C GLU A 489 29.28 -17.76 15.05
N GLU A 490 29.16 -18.90 15.74
CA GLU A 490 29.51 -18.94 17.15
C GLU A 490 30.99 -18.55 17.29
N PRO A 491 31.33 -17.64 18.22
CA PRO A 491 32.70 -17.16 18.34
C PRO A 491 33.63 -18.33 18.67
N ASP A 492 34.65 -18.54 17.83
CA ASP A 492 35.59 -19.66 17.97
C ASP A 492 36.16 -19.70 19.41
N PRO A 493 35.88 -20.76 20.19
CA PRO A 493 36.41 -20.88 21.55
C PRO A 493 37.94 -21.04 21.60
N GLY A 494 38.63 -21.03 20.45
CA GLY A 494 40.08 -21.10 20.31
C GLY A 494 40.86 -19.79 20.51
N ASP A 495 40.23 -18.61 20.43
CA ASP A 495 40.99 -17.33 20.36
C ASP A 495 41.34 -16.68 21.72
N ASP A 496 40.91 -17.26 22.86
CA ASP A 496 41.43 -16.90 24.19
C ASP A 496 42.67 -17.73 24.58
N ALA A 497 43.72 -17.63 23.75
CA ALA A 497 44.98 -18.33 23.93
C ALA A 497 46.19 -17.38 23.80
N GLY A 498 46.20 -16.27 24.56
CA GLY A 498 47.14 -15.18 24.30
C GLY A 498 47.67 -14.30 25.45
N ALA A 499 47.31 -14.50 26.72
CA ALA A 499 47.83 -13.63 27.80
C ALA A 499 48.12 -14.35 29.14
N ASP A 500 49.35 -14.12 29.64
CA ASP A 500 49.80 -14.16 31.03
C ASP A 500 49.65 -15.44 31.88
N ALA A 501 50.71 -16.26 31.89
CA ALA A 501 50.97 -17.22 32.98
C ALA A 501 52.48 -17.46 33.25
N ASP A 502 53.25 -16.40 33.50
CA ASP A 502 54.60 -16.48 34.10
C ASP A 502 54.55 -16.00 35.57
N ALA A 503 54.19 -16.91 36.49
CA ALA A 503 54.26 -16.66 37.93
C ALA A 503 54.60 -17.95 38.71
N GLU A 504 55.77 -17.97 39.35
CA GLU A 504 56.20 -19.10 40.17
C GLU A 504 55.46 -19.19 41.51
N GLY A 505 55.24 -20.44 41.99
CA GLY A 505 55.68 -20.79 43.34
C GLY A 505 54.63 -20.99 44.45
N GLY A 506 54.12 -22.23 44.55
CA GLY A 506 54.16 -22.98 45.81
C GLY A 506 52.88 -23.16 46.64
N ALA A 507 52.95 -24.18 47.52
CA ALA A 507 52.05 -24.54 48.63
C ALA A 507 50.75 -25.34 48.35
N GLU A 508 50.90 -26.67 48.40
CA GLU A 508 50.15 -27.68 49.19
C GLU A 508 48.67 -27.49 49.61
N GLY A 509 47.89 -28.59 49.45
CA GLY A 509 46.53 -28.85 49.98
C GLY A 509 45.62 -29.44 48.90
N GLU A 510 45.29 -30.75 48.86
CA GLU A 510 44.29 -31.46 49.70
C GLU A 510 42.90 -30.78 49.67
N ASP A 511 41.75 -31.42 49.43
CA ASP A 511 41.38 -32.82 49.08
C ASP A 511 39.89 -32.82 48.64
N ALA A 512 39.44 -33.79 47.84
CA ALA A 512 38.04 -34.18 47.53
C ALA A 512 37.00 -33.09 47.10
N GLY A 513 35.98 -33.36 46.28
CA GLY A 513 35.63 -34.59 45.57
C GLY A 513 34.18 -34.53 45.06
N ALA A 514 33.96 -35.19 43.92
CA ALA A 514 32.75 -35.95 43.53
C ALA A 514 31.36 -35.29 43.47
N ASP A 515 30.79 -35.37 42.26
CA ASP A 515 29.44 -35.84 41.91
C ASP A 515 28.18 -35.20 42.53
N GLY A 516 27.14 -35.08 41.70
CA GLY A 516 25.76 -35.19 42.20
C GLY A 516 24.69 -34.45 41.42
N ALA A 517 24.23 -35.08 40.34
CA ALA A 517 23.09 -34.67 39.52
C ALA A 517 21.74 -34.52 40.27
N ASP A 518 20.78 -33.99 39.49
CA ASP A 518 19.35 -34.31 39.44
C ASP A 518 18.29 -33.47 40.18
N ALA A 519 17.18 -33.34 39.44
CA ALA A 519 15.78 -33.20 39.84
C ALA A 519 15.22 -31.83 40.25
N GLU A 520 14.72 -31.11 39.23
CA GLU A 520 13.27 -30.98 38.93
C GLU A 520 12.18 -30.95 40.03
N ALA A 521 11.10 -30.24 39.65
CA ALA A 521 9.75 -30.20 40.23
C ALA A 521 9.52 -29.45 41.56
N GLY A 522 8.63 -28.44 41.51
CA GLY A 522 8.13 -27.76 42.71
C GLY A 522 7.22 -26.55 42.48
N ALA A 523 6.05 -26.74 41.86
CA ALA A 523 5.05 -25.67 41.70
C ALA A 523 4.50 -25.14 43.04
N GLY A 524 4.02 -23.89 43.10
CA GLY A 524 3.15 -23.46 44.21
C GLY A 524 2.96 -21.97 44.46
N ALA A 525 1.97 -21.38 43.79
CA ALA A 525 0.93 -20.52 44.36
C ALA A 525 1.28 -19.18 45.09
N ASP A 526 0.89 -18.08 44.42
CA ASP A 526 -0.28 -17.23 44.80
C ASP A 526 -0.18 -16.20 45.95
N ALA A 527 -1.08 -15.21 45.86
CA ALA A 527 -1.55 -14.25 46.87
C ALA A 527 -0.66 -13.03 47.26
N ALA A 528 -0.77 -12.00 46.42
CA ALA A 528 -1.43 -10.73 46.75
C ALA A 528 -1.02 -9.86 47.97
N ALA A 529 -0.78 -8.58 47.65
CA ALA A 529 -1.26 -7.36 48.31
C ALA A 529 -0.97 -7.09 49.81
N ALA A 530 -0.30 -5.96 50.08
CA ALA A 530 -0.93 -4.82 50.74
C ALA A 530 -0.06 -3.54 50.65
N GLU A 531 -0.70 -2.40 50.44
CA GLU A 531 -0.13 -1.07 50.74
C GLU A 531 -0.15 -0.82 52.26
N ASP A 532 0.70 0.09 52.76
CA ASP A 532 0.28 1.39 53.35
C ASP A 532 1.45 2.11 54.05
N GLY A 533 1.57 3.42 53.82
CA GLY A 533 2.21 4.43 54.68
C GLY A 533 3.70 4.30 55.08
N ALA A 534 4.30 5.30 55.73
CA ALA A 534 4.02 6.74 55.78
C ALA A 534 5.21 7.49 56.44
N GLU A 535 5.51 8.68 55.93
CA GLU A 535 6.04 9.86 56.65
C GLU A 535 7.38 9.86 57.45
N THR A 536 8.27 10.77 56.98
CA THR A 536 9.07 11.76 57.76
C THR A 536 10.30 11.36 58.58
N ALA A 537 11.44 12.03 58.32
CA ALA A 537 12.00 13.09 59.19
C ALA A 537 13.28 13.75 58.61
N ASP A 538 13.47 15.05 58.86
CA ASP A 538 14.63 15.87 58.46
C ASP A 538 15.95 15.59 59.23
N SER A 539 17.10 16.00 58.67
CA SER A 539 18.14 16.72 59.43
C SER A 539 19.15 17.49 58.53
N ASP A 540 19.73 18.56 59.09
CA ASP A 540 20.39 19.69 58.40
C ASP A 540 21.91 19.60 58.12
N GLY A 541 22.35 20.42 57.14
CA GLY A 541 23.64 21.18 57.15
C GLY A 541 24.82 20.59 56.36
N GLY A 542 25.71 21.37 55.73
CA GLY A 542 25.79 22.83 55.51
C GLY A 542 27.20 23.31 55.06
N THR A 543 27.31 24.49 54.43
CA THR A 543 28.55 25.21 53.98
C THR A 543 29.30 24.59 52.75
N GLY A 544 29.94 25.35 51.84
CA GLY A 544 29.96 26.80 51.54
C GLY A 544 31.12 27.24 50.60
N ALA A 545 30.97 28.37 49.88
CA ALA A 545 32.04 29.15 49.15
C ALA A 545 32.76 28.49 47.93
N THR A 546 33.35 29.14 46.90
CA THR A 546 33.42 30.53 46.35
C THR A 546 34.12 30.53 44.94
N GLY A 547 33.90 31.55 44.10
CA GLY A 547 34.62 31.85 42.82
C GLY A 547 33.73 31.62 41.58
N SER A 548 33.43 32.57 40.67
CA SER A 548 34.20 33.66 40.01
C SER A 548 35.30 33.08 39.09
N ASP A 549 35.47 33.44 37.81
CA ASP A 549 35.12 34.61 36.96
C ASP A 549 35.06 34.13 35.47
N ALA A 550 34.65 34.83 34.40
CA ALA A 550 33.82 36.03 34.15
C ALA A 550 33.45 36.08 32.63
N ASP A 551 32.46 36.89 32.25
CA ASP A 551 31.91 37.06 30.88
C ASP A 551 32.78 37.89 29.89
N ALA A 552 32.24 38.03 28.66
CA ALA A 552 32.30 39.19 27.72
C ALA A 552 33.21 39.09 26.48
N ASP A 553 32.89 39.65 25.29
CA ASP A 553 31.61 40.00 24.62
C ASP A 553 31.90 40.47 23.16
N ALA A 554 30.86 40.67 22.34
CA ALA A 554 30.74 41.66 21.23
C ALA A 554 31.53 41.56 19.88
N ALA A 555 30.78 41.10 18.85
CA ALA A 555 30.27 41.88 17.69
C ALA A 555 31.14 42.49 16.54
N GLY A 556 30.74 42.15 15.30
CA GLY A 556 30.75 42.99 14.07
C GLY A 556 31.97 42.93 13.13
N ALA A 557 31.92 43.30 11.83
CA ALA A 557 30.81 43.46 10.87
C ALA A 557 31.36 43.72 9.42
N ASP A 558 30.66 43.22 8.39
CA ASP A 558 30.40 43.87 7.06
C ASP A 558 31.42 43.93 5.88
N VAL A 559 30.84 43.95 4.66
CA VAL A 559 31.27 44.28 3.26
C VAL A 559 32.44 43.55 2.54
N GLY A 560 32.18 43.11 1.29
CA GLY A 560 33.20 43.01 0.24
C GLY A 560 32.80 42.23 -1.04
N GLN A 561 32.20 42.89 -2.05
CA GLN A 561 32.01 42.34 -3.41
C GLN A 561 33.17 42.76 -4.35
N ASP A 562 33.43 41.97 -5.41
CA ASP A 562 33.44 42.40 -6.84
C ASP A 562 34.50 41.73 -7.77
N ALA A 563 34.00 41.35 -8.95
CA ALA A 563 34.59 41.43 -10.31
C ALA A 563 35.78 40.56 -10.77
N ASP A 564 35.45 39.62 -11.67
CA ASP A 564 35.79 39.59 -13.11
C ASP A 564 37.23 39.89 -13.62
N GLY A 565 37.76 39.01 -14.50
CA GLY A 565 38.96 39.29 -15.30
C GLY A 565 39.32 38.21 -16.35
N THR A 566 39.09 38.52 -17.62
CA THR A 566 39.42 37.70 -18.82
C THR A 566 40.89 37.81 -19.28
N GLY A 567 41.42 36.83 -20.03
CA GLY A 567 42.68 36.99 -20.80
C GLY A 567 43.10 35.77 -21.65
N ASP A 568 43.42 36.01 -22.93
CA ASP A 568 43.63 35.02 -24.01
C ASP A 568 45.08 34.49 -24.24
N ASP A 569 45.16 33.41 -25.04
CA ASP A 569 46.18 33.02 -26.04
C ASP A 569 47.69 32.85 -25.71
N ALA A 570 48.28 31.69 -26.08
CA ALA A 570 49.18 31.59 -27.26
C ALA A 570 49.86 30.19 -27.51
N ASP A 571 49.54 29.64 -28.68
CA ASP A 571 50.13 28.61 -29.58
C ASP A 571 51.62 28.16 -29.53
N ALA A 572 51.82 26.85 -29.79
CA ALA A 572 52.80 26.21 -30.72
C ALA A 572 52.50 24.67 -30.76
N GLY A 573 52.43 23.88 -31.85
CA GLY A 573 52.97 23.95 -33.24
C GLY A 573 54.14 22.95 -33.42
N THR A 574 54.28 22.06 -34.43
CA THR A 574 53.53 21.73 -35.68
C THR A 574 54.07 20.40 -36.31
N ALA A 575 53.32 19.77 -37.24
CA ALA A 575 53.72 18.75 -38.25
C ALA A 575 54.04 17.31 -37.77
N GLY A 576 53.78 16.21 -38.52
CA GLY A 576 53.21 15.94 -39.87
C GLY A 576 53.42 14.43 -40.19
N ALA A 577 52.97 13.78 -41.27
CA ALA A 577 52.21 14.16 -42.48
C ALA A 577 51.77 12.88 -43.25
N GLU A 578 50.72 12.96 -44.10
CA GLU A 578 50.42 12.18 -45.34
C GLU A 578 50.59 10.62 -45.39
N ALA A 579 49.52 9.83 -45.58
CA ALA A 579 48.98 9.30 -46.87
C ALA A 579 49.58 7.91 -47.27
N ASP A 580 49.02 7.03 -48.12
CA ASP A 580 47.83 7.01 -49.01
C ASP A 580 47.46 5.51 -49.35
N SER A 581 46.26 5.23 -49.87
CA SER A 581 45.77 4.13 -50.77
C SER A 581 46.36 2.68 -50.78
N ALA A 582 45.72 1.62 -51.31
CA ALA A 582 44.33 1.26 -51.68
C ALA A 582 44.31 -0.24 -52.14
N GLU A 583 43.10 -0.80 -52.42
CA GLU A 583 42.85 -2.04 -53.21
C GLU A 583 43.38 -3.40 -52.67
N SER A 584 42.86 -4.58 -53.05
CA SER A 584 41.56 -5.05 -53.59
C SER A 584 41.53 -6.60 -53.49
N GLY A 585 40.39 -7.28 -53.68
CA GLY A 585 40.40 -8.75 -53.81
C GLY A 585 39.10 -9.50 -53.47
N THR A 586 38.24 -9.70 -54.47
CA THR A 586 37.17 -10.71 -54.48
C THR A 586 37.70 -12.11 -54.83
N GLU A 587 37.09 -13.20 -54.35
CA GLU A 587 36.87 -14.43 -55.13
C GLU A 587 35.66 -15.24 -54.61
N THR A 588 35.07 -16.07 -55.48
CA THR A 588 33.83 -16.84 -55.29
C THR A 588 34.00 -18.30 -55.74
N ALA A 589 33.42 -19.26 -55.02
CA ALA A 589 33.01 -20.60 -55.51
C ALA A 589 31.96 -21.17 -54.52
N ASP A 590 30.84 -21.78 -54.90
CA ASP A 590 30.63 -22.97 -55.76
C ASP A 590 31.30 -24.26 -55.21
N SER A 591 30.67 -25.44 -55.13
CA SER A 591 29.28 -25.84 -55.46
C SER A 591 28.94 -27.30 -55.02
N GLU A 592 27.67 -27.68 -55.20
CA GLU A 592 27.10 -29.04 -55.44
C GLU A 592 27.24 -30.21 -54.43
N GLY A 593 26.08 -30.80 -54.09
CA GLY A 593 25.76 -32.18 -54.55
C GLY A 593 25.41 -33.26 -53.51
N GLY A 594 24.35 -34.06 -53.78
CA GLY A 594 24.38 -35.50 -53.41
C GLY A 594 23.20 -36.18 -52.68
N ALA A 595 21.96 -36.02 -53.16
CA ALA A 595 20.79 -36.93 -53.05
C ALA A 595 20.81 -38.25 -52.21
N GLY A 596 19.69 -38.52 -51.51
CA GLY A 596 18.88 -39.72 -51.84
C GLY A 596 18.21 -40.57 -50.72
N SER A 597 16.85 -40.65 -50.77
CA SER A 597 16.00 -41.84 -50.41
C SER A 597 15.82 -42.19 -48.90
N THR A 598 14.64 -42.59 -48.36
CA THR A 598 13.23 -42.70 -48.84
C THR A 598 12.25 -43.00 -47.69
N GLY A 599 11.03 -42.42 -47.73
CA GLY A 599 9.76 -42.97 -47.18
C GLY A 599 9.50 -42.81 -45.66
N SER A 600 8.26 -42.62 -45.18
CA SER A 600 6.98 -42.33 -45.86
C SER A 600 5.95 -41.80 -44.86
N GLU A 601 5.16 -40.80 -45.28
CA GLU A 601 3.72 -40.56 -44.98
C GLU A 601 3.23 -40.62 -43.51
N SER A 602 2.53 -39.64 -42.94
CA SER A 602 1.61 -38.62 -43.49
C SER A 602 1.41 -37.49 -42.43
N ASP A 603 0.68 -36.39 -42.62
CA ASP A 603 -0.25 -36.00 -43.70
C ASP A 603 -0.16 -34.48 -44.07
N SER A 604 -1.27 -33.73 -43.98
CA SER A 604 -1.48 -32.34 -44.42
C SER A 604 -2.12 -31.46 -43.32
N GLY A 605 -2.16 -30.12 -43.39
CA GLY A 605 -1.57 -29.20 -44.37
C GLY A 605 -2.19 -27.79 -44.28
N THR A 606 -1.33 -26.76 -44.27
CA THR A 606 -1.69 -25.33 -44.10
C THR A 606 -2.02 -24.62 -45.41
N GLU A 607 -2.99 -23.71 -45.40
CA GLU A 607 -3.04 -22.49 -46.23
C GLU A 607 -3.76 -21.37 -45.44
N ALA A 608 -3.62 -20.05 -45.65
CA ALA A 608 -2.54 -19.19 -46.18
C ALA A 608 -3.05 -17.72 -46.15
N ASN A 609 -2.15 -16.76 -46.38
CA ASN A 609 -2.36 -15.30 -46.67
C ASN A 609 -2.27 -14.33 -45.48
N ALA A 610 -1.67 -13.14 -45.61
CA ALA A 610 -0.66 -12.65 -46.57
C ALA A 610 -0.08 -11.33 -46.01
N ALA A 611 1.25 -11.16 -46.05
CA ALA A 611 1.89 -9.92 -45.62
C ALA A 611 1.87 -8.84 -46.72
N GLY A 612 1.69 -7.59 -46.32
CA GLY A 612 1.91 -6.41 -47.15
C GLY A 612 3.18 -5.68 -46.73
N THR A 613 4.10 -5.48 -47.66
CA THR A 613 5.44 -4.91 -47.44
C THR A 613 5.42 -3.39 -47.19
N ALA A 614 6.20 -2.93 -46.22
CA ALA A 614 6.72 -1.56 -46.18
C ALA A 614 8.15 -1.55 -46.74
N ASP A 615 8.55 -0.44 -47.35
CA ASP A 615 9.79 -0.28 -48.12
C ASP A 615 10.72 0.74 -47.41
N ASP A 616 12.03 0.50 -47.44
CA ASP A 616 13.03 1.30 -46.72
C ASP A 616 13.42 2.58 -47.46
N SER A 617 13.86 3.62 -46.74
CA SER A 617 15.00 4.46 -47.17
C SER A 617 15.55 5.39 -46.10
N ASP A 618 16.89 5.44 -46.03
CA ASP A 618 17.73 6.32 -45.22
C ASP A 618 17.42 7.83 -45.36
N SER A 619 17.67 8.61 -44.30
CA SER A 619 18.97 9.31 -44.17
C SER A 619 19.04 10.34 -43.03
N SER A 620 20.27 10.65 -42.65
CA SER A 620 20.68 11.56 -41.57
C SER A 620 20.62 13.06 -41.96
N GLY A 621 20.61 13.96 -40.96
CA GLY A 621 20.89 15.38 -41.20
C GLY A 621 20.49 16.33 -40.06
N THR A 622 21.43 17.12 -39.57
CA THR A 622 21.26 18.05 -38.44
C THR A 622 20.92 19.49 -38.85
N ALA A 623 20.41 20.25 -37.86
CA ALA A 623 20.61 21.70 -37.64
C ALA A 623 19.62 22.77 -38.20
N SER A 624 19.04 23.52 -37.24
CA SER A 624 19.01 25.00 -37.13
C SER A 624 18.27 25.90 -38.15
N ALA A 625 17.15 26.47 -37.67
CA ALA A 625 16.68 27.87 -37.77
C ALA A 625 16.76 28.70 -39.08
N GLY A 626 15.60 29.23 -39.51
CA GLY A 626 15.51 30.57 -40.13
C GLY A 626 14.40 30.83 -41.18
N GLY A 627 13.56 31.86 -40.94
CA GLY A 627 13.19 32.87 -41.96
C GLY A 627 11.96 32.72 -42.89
N ASP A 628 10.87 33.41 -42.52
CA ASP A 628 9.97 34.27 -43.34
C ASP A 628 9.20 33.83 -44.62
N GLY A 629 7.89 34.14 -44.60
CA GLY A 629 7.04 34.55 -45.76
C GLY A 629 6.19 33.46 -46.46
N ASP A 630 4.93 33.67 -46.87
CA ASP A 630 3.95 34.77 -46.71
C ASP A 630 2.51 34.21 -46.87
N LEU A 631 1.48 35.00 -46.54
CA LEU A 631 0.06 34.64 -46.30
C LEU A 631 -0.80 34.44 -47.58
N PRO A 632 -2.05 33.93 -47.48
CA PRO A 632 -3.18 34.84 -47.19
C PRO A 632 -4.20 34.32 -46.14
N ARG A 633 -5.01 35.26 -45.63
CA ARG A 633 -5.92 35.12 -44.47
C ARG A 633 -7.37 34.83 -44.83
N THR A 634 -8.06 34.10 -43.94
CA THR A 634 -9.39 34.40 -43.35
C THR A 634 -9.55 33.50 -42.10
N GLY A 635 -10.10 33.89 -40.94
CA GLY A 635 -10.61 35.18 -40.48
C GLY A 635 -11.77 34.99 -39.48
N GLY A 636 -11.54 35.17 -38.18
CA GLY A 636 -12.58 35.05 -37.14
C GLY A 636 -12.01 34.92 -35.73
N GLY A 637 -11.81 36.05 -35.03
CA GLY A 637 -11.10 36.10 -33.75
C GLY A 637 -12.00 36.14 -32.50
N LEU A 638 -11.39 35.77 -31.37
CA LEU A 638 -11.92 35.84 -30.01
C LEU A 638 -12.32 37.26 -29.58
N ALA A 639 -13.28 37.37 -28.67
CA ALA A 639 -13.60 38.59 -27.93
C ALA A 639 -13.70 38.31 -26.42
N LEU A 640 -12.72 38.82 -25.67
CA LEU A 640 -12.80 39.05 -24.21
C LEU A 640 -13.66 40.28 -23.90
N PRO A 641 -14.25 40.35 -22.70
CA PRO A 641 -14.49 41.65 -22.07
C PRO A 641 -13.96 41.75 -20.63
N LEU A 642 -12.97 42.63 -20.46
CA LEU A 642 -12.73 43.44 -19.25
C LEU A 642 -13.22 44.87 -19.61
N ALA A 643 -13.75 45.73 -18.74
CA ALA A 643 -14.00 45.66 -17.30
C ALA A 643 -15.05 46.72 -16.88
N ALA A 644 -15.27 46.84 -15.55
CA ALA A 644 -15.59 48.06 -14.76
C ALA A 644 -16.94 48.07 -14.01
N GLY A 645 -16.86 47.93 -12.69
CA GLY A 645 -17.92 48.19 -11.72
C GLY A 645 -17.34 48.13 -10.30
N ALA A 646 -17.17 49.28 -9.64
CA ALA A 646 -16.49 49.38 -8.35
C ALA A 646 -17.41 49.06 -7.15
N GLY A 647 -16.89 48.41 -6.10
CA GLY A 647 -17.65 48.12 -4.88
C GLY A 647 -16.86 47.50 -3.73
N ALA A 648 -16.29 48.35 -2.87
CA ALA A 648 -15.92 48.14 -1.45
C ALA A 648 -15.23 46.82 -1.00
N LEU A 649 -13.98 46.95 -0.56
CA LEU A 649 -13.21 45.97 0.21
C LEU A 649 -13.31 46.25 1.74
N ALA A 650 -13.01 45.21 2.53
CA ALA A 650 -12.58 45.19 3.94
C ALA A 650 -13.62 45.38 5.08
N LEU A 651 -13.79 44.32 5.89
CA LEU A 651 -13.78 44.29 7.36
C LEU A 651 -13.94 42.82 7.84
N GLY A 652 -13.17 42.30 8.80
CA GLY A 652 -12.00 42.88 9.46
C GLY A 652 -11.34 41.92 10.46
N ALA A 653 -10.07 42.19 10.78
CA ALA A 653 -9.34 41.60 11.89
C ALA A 653 -8.71 42.73 12.74
N ALA A 654 -8.39 42.41 14.00
CA ALA A 654 -7.77 43.26 15.02
C ALA A 654 -8.61 44.46 15.52
N LEU A 655 -8.93 44.43 16.83
CA LEU A 655 -9.55 45.55 17.55
C LEU A 655 -8.91 45.65 18.94
N LEU A 656 -7.83 46.43 19.08
CA LEU A 656 -7.27 46.82 20.39
C LEU A 656 -6.55 48.19 20.35
N ILE A 657 -6.99 49.08 21.25
CA ILE A 657 -6.31 50.28 21.79
C ILE A 657 -6.00 51.46 20.83
N ALA A 658 -6.74 52.57 20.98
CA ALA A 658 -6.21 53.84 21.52
C ALA A 658 -7.17 55.05 21.32
N SER A 659 -7.96 55.41 22.33
CA SER A 659 -8.70 56.69 22.34
C SER A 659 -7.89 57.81 23.01
N ARG A 660 -7.49 58.83 22.23
CA ARG A 660 -6.69 59.96 22.72
C ARG A 660 -7.57 61.14 23.18
N ARG A 661 -7.57 61.38 24.49
CA ARG A 661 -7.84 62.65 25.22
C ARG A 661 -8.33 63.88 24.42
N ARG A 662 -9.36 64.54 24.95
CA ARG A 662 -9.31 66.00 25.24
C ARG A 662 -10.24 66.43 26.39
N ARG A 663 -9.62 67.02 27.44
CA ARG A 663 -10.02 68.14 28.35
C ARG A 663 -11.53 68.45 28.50
N GLY A 664 -12.07 68.72 29.70
CA GLY A 664 -11.49 68.90 31.04
C GLY A 664 -12.45 69.71 31.97
N ALA A 665 -12.04 69.94 33.23
CA ALA A 665 -12.81 70.52 34.36
C ALA A 665 -13.94 69.61 34.92
N GLY A 666 -14.21 69.55 36.23
CA GLY A 666 -13.50 70.12 37.38
C GLY A 666 -14.43 70.27 38.60
N LEU A 667 -13.90 70.09 39.83
CA LEU A 667 -14.57 70.21 41.14
C LEU A 667 -15.62 69.09 41.41
N SER A 668 -15.79 68.56 42.63
CA SER A 668 -15.14 68.83 43.94
C SER A 668 -14.90 67.54 44.71
#